data_AF-A0A6N7JS96-F1
#
_entry.id   AF-A0A6N7JS96-F1
#
_cell.length_a   1.000
_cell.length_b   1.000
_cell.length_c   1.000
_cell.angle_alpha   90.00
_cell.angle_beta   90.00
_cell.angle_gamma   90.00
#
_symmetry.space_group_name_H-M   'P 1'
#
loop_
_entity.id
_entity.type
_entity.pdbx_description
1 polymer ?
#
loop_
_entity_poly.entity_id
_entity_poly.type
_entity_poly.pdbx_seq_one_letter_code
_entity_poly.pdbx_strand_id
1 'polypeptide(L)'
;MNVYRADDALNFKPVKELAYQPPAGLIRDPSIMRHSDGNYYVVYTTNWTGDEIGFARSADLESWSFLGNQKIAVPGITNAWAPEWFRDDDGSVHVVLSVSSNGTQGLFKPWFLTAQDIGLTQWSAPKLLSGLGPNYIDAFIIKQDRRYYAFAKNETTKFIELATATSLEGPWSVIRSGDWAGWGRHIEGPALVKRPDGGWRIYFDQYMDKRYWYSDSIDGIEKWSPKVELPGLSGTVRHFTVLKEGGEDKAAKDKQAIAPGPQRVTYDKYSLKIDGNRIFSWGGEMHPFRLPSPDLWRDVFQKMKASGYNTVAIYFDWGYHSPKQGVYDFTGIRDMDRMLTMAQEAGLYVVARPGPYMNAEVTRGGFPSWLVNQQAKARTDNPEYLAAADEWLTQINAILAKHQINNGGSLILYQIENELDMTTPSHQRYMQHLYDKVRADGITVPIFHNDKGRNGYWVPKGSNVPGTVEGPNDLYAFDGYPGGSCNVDGSTGNPTVAPDWGLYGPGGAKGGASASPNTPGFAAEFGGGWFDYWGSNDTYPCTAQRAGSAYQRVFYGTNIANGLTIQSFYMTFGGTSWGWLPAPVVFTSYDYGSAIDETRGLREKAQTMKLMGHFLNTVKDLAQMEKAEGLQPSSEKIKLYHNVNPSTGTRLLVAMHNPPNARTDDSFTFKAKLPDGDYAIPQAGTLRINGYDAKMWLAGYDMERQRLVYSTSELFTHLRQGEGDVALFYGRKGEDGETVLRYVSAPTVTVLDGKVESSFDAAKGDLRLNYVHDGLARVRISGGGRADMVLLLADVETAQSFWRQETADGVLLQRGPALVRTAKLDGRTLELTGDTNAESPLEVWAPASISRVRWNGDTVSMEKGVGGSLIAKAALKGPVEIALPDLTKADWRIQAGSPEAAKDFDDSSWQSVRSGRTASFVKPPAGQPLLNMDDYGFHHGDVWYRGRYSSDGSVTKLDLHYGAGGAGMVQVWLDGQYLGQNVLPTGLARPPGQGVASFDIPEALQAPGDRVLSVMVRNNSHHWDLDADDLHKEARGLISASLSNPTSKSFLLPISWKIQGNLGGEDIQDTVRGPMNNGGLYGERAGWYLPGFDDGGWQKANVPAQQARPGTVWYRTQFTLDAPKGHDLSLGLSIGDTSTVRSAGNYRVLFFVNGWNMGQFIANVGPQRTFVIPTGILNPDGKNTLALAVTSDGKPGDALEAVRLVNMRTARSPLKVEMVKSPAFKEVMR
;
A
#
# COMPACT_ATOMS: atom_id res chain seq x y z
N MET A 1 32.96 18.58 -13.70
CA MET A 1 33.15 17.29 -13.01
C MET A 1 32.63 16.17 -13.89
N ASN A 2 33.40 15.09 -14.02
CA ASN A 2 32.97 13.84 -14.68
C ASN A 2 32.62 12.82 -13.60
N VAL A 3 31.66 11.93 -13.87
CA VAL A 3 31.28 10.84 -12.97
C VAL A 3 31.61 9.50 -13.60
N TYR A 4 32.20 8.60 -12.81
CA TYR A 4 32.59 7.26 -13.23
C TYR A 4 32.06 6.21 -12.25
N ARG A 5 31.91 4.96 -12.70
CA ARG A 5 31.51 3.80 -11.88
C ARG A 5 32.42 2.60 -12.16
N ALA A 6 32.74 1.83 -11.13
CA ALA A 6 33.48 0.57 -11.23
C ALA A 6 32.90 -0.47 -10.27
N ASP A 7 32.89 -1.74 -10.67
CA ASP A 7 32.44 -2.85 -9.81
C ASP A 7 33.54 -3.37 -8.86
N ASP A 8 34.81 -3.11 -9.20
CA ASP A 8 36.01 -3.60 -8.50
C ASP A 8 36.88 -2.47 -7.91
N ALA A 9 36.41 -1.23 -8.02
CA ALA A 9 37.11 -0.02 -7.65
C ALA A 9 38.49 0.13 -8.34
N LEU A 10 38.66 -0.42 -9.55
CA LEU A 10 39.85 -0.26 -10.41
C LEU A 10 39.47 0.11 -11.83
N ASN A 11 38.50 -0.59 -12.41
CA ASN A 11 38.11 -0.47 -13.82
C ASN A 11 36.92 0.48 -13.97
N PHE A 12 37.20 1.78 -13.79
CA PHE A 12 36.20 2.84 -13.85
C PHE A 12 35.73 3.13 -15.29
N LYS A 13 34.42 3.13 -15.49
CA LYS A 13 33.74 3.48 -16.74
C LYS A 13 32.98 4.79 -16.56
N PRO A 14 32.96 5.68 -17.57
CA PRO A 14 32.22 6.93 -17.48
C PRO A 14 30.72 6.66 -17.33
N VAL A 15 30.10 7.27 -16.32
CA VAL A 15 28.64 7.39 -16.19
C VAL A 15 28.19 8.58 -17.02
N LYS A 16 28.81 9.75 -16.77
CA LYS A 16 28.55 10.98 -17.53
C LYS A 16 29.77 11.90 -17.48
N GLU A 17 30.28 12.25 -18.66
CA GLU A 17 31.28 13.31 -18.79
C GLU A 17 30.61 14.67 -18.68
N LEU A 18 31.30 15.64 -18.09
CA LEU A 18 30.78 16.99 -17.82
C LEU A 18 29.42 16.97 -17.08
N ALA A 19 29.22 15.98 -16.19
CA ALA A 19 27.97 15.78 -15.44
C ALA A 19 27.54 17.01 -14.64
N TYR A 20 28.52 17.79 -14.15
CA TYR A 20 28.25 19.03 -13.43
C TYR A 20 29.28 20.11 -13.73
N GLN A 21 28.78 21.32 -13.98
CA GLN A 21 29.52 22.57 -14.05
C GLN A 21 28.85 23.57 -13.09
N PRO A 22 29.59 24.20 -12.17
CA PRO A 22 29.02 25.17 -11.24
C PRO A 22 28.57 26.44 -11.99
N PRO A 23 27.58 27.19 -11.47
CA PRO A 23 27.09 28.42 -12.12
C PRO A 23 28.17 29.51 -12.27
N ALA A 24 29.16 29.53 -11.38
CA ALA A 24 30.29 30.45 -11.40
C ALA A 24 31.52 29.79 -10.76
N GLY A 25 32.71 30.32 -11.07
CA GLY A 25 33.97 29.79 -10.55
C GLY A 25 34.41 28.51 -11.24
N LEU A 26 35.21 27.71 -10.54
CA LEU A 26 35.69 26.41 -10.99
C LEU A 26 35.19 25.30 -10.05
N ILE A 27 35.23 24.07 -10.52
CA ILE A 27 35.05 22.88 -9.69
C ILE A 27 36.39 22.17 -9.59
N ARG A 28 36.99 22.22 -8.39
CA ARG A 28 38.27 21.58 -8.08
C ARG A 28 38.14 20.78 -6.80
N ASP A 29 38.92 19.70 -6.72
CA ASP A 29 38.96 18.77 -5.59
C ASP A 29 37.54 18.35 -5.15
N PRO A 30 36.71 17.78 -6.06
CA PRO A 30 35.34 17.43 -5.75
C PRO A 30 35.27 16.16 -4.89
N SER A 31 34.51 16.23 -3.81
CA SER A 31 34.22 15.09 -2.95
C SER A 31 32.75 14.72 -2.99
N ILE A 32 32.45 13.43 -3.10
CA ILE A 32 31.10 12.88 -3.26
C ILE A 32 30.73 12.00 -2.06
N MET A 33 29.49 12.11 -1.60
CA MET A 33 28.88 11.14 -0.70
C MET A 33 27.46 10.81 -1.14
N ARG A 34 26.98 9.63 -0.76
CA ARG A 34 25.53 9.33 -0.80
C ARG A 34 24.94 9.63 0.57
N HIS A 35 23.97 10.53 0.59
CA HIS A 35 23.32 10.96 1.82
C HIS A 35 22.13 10.06 2.17
N SER A 36 21.67 10.11 3.42
CA SER A 36 20.58 9.27 3.93
C SER A 36 19.21 9.58 3.31
N ASP A 37 19.07 10.72 2.62
CA ASP A 37 17.87 11.06 1.83
C ASP A 37 17.86 10.38 0.45
N GLY A 38 18.85 9.55 0.16
CA GLY A 38 18.99 8.82 -1.11
C GLY A 38 19.67 9.61 -2.22
N ASN A 39 19.92 10.91 -2.04
CA ASN A 39 20.62 11.74 -3.03
C ASN A 39 22.14 11.64 -2.88
N TYR A 40 22.84 11.91 -3.97
CA TYR A 40 24.27 12.14 -4.00
C TYR A 40 24.56 13.63 -3.81
N TYR A 41 25.53 13.94 -2.97
CA TYR A 41 25.98 15.30 -2.72
C TYR A 41 27.44 15.43 -3.07
N VAL A 42 27.79 16.55 -3.72
CA VAL A 42 29.17 16.92 -4.01
C VAL A 42 29.50 18.22 -3.32
N VAL A 43 30.65 18.25 -2.66
CA VAL A 43 31.30 19.46 -2.15
C VAL A 43 32.57 19.72 -2.94
N TYR A 44 32.90 20.98 -3.23
CA TYR A 44 34.06 21.31 -4.07
C TYR A 44 34.68 22.68 -3.77
N THR A 45 35.94 22.85 -4.16
CA THR A 45 36.65 24.13 -4.15
C THR A 45 36.16 25.04 -5.28
N THR A 46 35.81 26.29 -4.97
CA THR A 46 35.16 27.22 -5.93
C THR A 46 36.13 28.09 -6.74
N ASN A 47 37.36 28.31 -6.27
CA ASN A 47 38.36 29.20 -6.90
C ASN A 47 39.80 28.96 -6.40
N TRP A 48 40.78 29.63 -7.04
CA TRP A 48 42.20 29.61 -6.62
C TRP A 48 42.51 30.55 -5.45
N THR A 49 41.66 31.53 -5.17
CA THR A 49 41.79 32.50 -4.07
C THR A 49 40.39 32.92 -3.65
N GLY A 50 40.02 32.66 -2.40
CA GLY A 50 38.67 32.86 -1.89
C GLY A 50 38.39 32.02 -0.65
N ASP A 51 37.26 32.32 -0.02
CA ASP A 51 36.87 31.82 1.29
C ASP A 51 35.59 30.98 1.25
N GLU A 52 35.26 30.39 0.09
CA GLU A 52 34.02 29.63 -0.11
C GLU A 52 34.27 28.23 -0.70
N ILE A 53 33.44 27.27 -0.27
CA ILE A 53 33.27 25.96 -0.90
C ILE A 53 31.87 25.84 -1.50
N GLY A 54 31.71 25.07 -2.57
CA GLY A 54 30.43 24.92 -3.29
C GLY A 54 29.78 23.57 -3.05
N PHE A 55 28.45 23.52 -3.16
CA PHE A 55 27.65 22.31 -2.98
C PHE A 55 26.73 22.06 -4.18
N ALA A 56 26.55 20.78 -4.53
CA ALA A 56 25.59 20.33 -5.52
C ALA A 56 24.96 18.99 -5.11
N ARG A 57 23.74 18.69 -5.59
CA ARG A 57 23.08 17.40 -5.40
C ARG A 57 22.63 16.75 -6.69
N SER A 58 22.51 15.43 -6.70
CA SER A 58 21.93 14.65 -7.78
C SER A 58 21.19 13.43 -7.25
N ALA A 59 20.06 13.06 -7.86
CA ALA A 59 19.33 11.84 -7.51
C ALA A 59 19.81 10.62 -8.33
N ASP A 60 20.47 10.87 -9.47
CA ASP A 60 20.73 9.88 -10.53
C ASP A 60 22.20 9.83 -10.95
N LEU A 61 23.09 10.61 -10.33
CA LEU A 61 24.50 10.84 -10.70
C LEU A 61 24.71 11.55 -12.05
N GLU A 62 23.65 11.80 -12.80
CA GLU A 62 23.70 12.39 -14.14
C GLU A 62 23.26 13.86 -14.14
N SER A 63 22.25 14.19 -13.34
CA SER A 63 21.58 15.49 -13.29
C SER A 63 21.89 16.15 -11.97
N TRP A 64 22.71 17.21 -12.00
CA TRP A 64 23.20 17.88 -10.80
C TRP A 64 22.58 19.27 -10.64
N SER A 65 22.07 19.55 -9.44
CA SER A 65 21.51 20.83 -9.02
C SER A 65 22.47 21.55 -8.08
N PHE A 66 22.75 22.83 -8.36
CA PHE A 66 23.53 23.67 -7.43
C PHE A 66 22.73 23.95 -6.16
N LEU A 67 23.37 23.80 -4.99
CA LEU A 67 22.75 24.07 -3.70
C LEU A 67 23.16 25.42 -3.10
N GLY A 68 24.35 25.89 -3.43
CA GLY A 68 24.89 27.14 -2.88
C GLY A 68 26.38 27.04 -2.60
N ASN A 69 26.97 28.19 -2.26
CA ASN A 69 28.32 28.27 -1.72
C ASN A 69 28.24 28.52 -0.20
N GLN A 70 29.09 27.84 0.56
CA GLN A 70 29.28 28.10 1.98
C GLN A 70 30.55 28.91 2.18
N LYS A 71 30.38 30.11 2.76
CA LYS A 71 31.49 30.94 3.21
C LYS A 71 32.11 30.39 4.49
N ILE A 72 33.43 30.30 4.52
CA ILE A 72 34.21 29.74 5.62
C ILE A 72 34.59 30.86 6.58
N ALA A 73 33.93 30.89 7.74
CA ALA A 73 34.08 31.95 8.73
C ALA A 73 35.37 31.82 9.59
N VAL A 74 36.54 31.76 8.95
CA VAL A 74 37.85 31.78 9.61
C VAL A 74 38.51 33.16 9.38
N PRO A 75 38.87 33.92 10.43
CA PRO A 75 39.45 35.25 10.26
C PRO A 75 40.73 35.27 9.42
N GLY A 76 40.80 36.18 8.44
CA GLY A 76 41.98 36.38 7.60
C GLY A 76 42.23 35.28 6.56
N ILE A 77 41.26 34.39 6.32
CA ILE A 77 41.33 33.38 5.27
C ILE A 77 41.47 34.01 3.89
N THR A 78 42.32 33.41 3.06
CA THR A 78 42.48 33.74 1.64
C THR A 78 42.20 32.54 0.73
N ASN A 79 42.16 31.33 1.28
CA ASN A 79 41.95 30.07 0.56
C ASN A 79 41.18 29.06 1.40
N ALA A 80 40.10 28.49 0.85
CA ALA A 80 39.37 27.32 1.35
C ALA A 80 39.40 26.21 0.27
N TRP A 81 40.22 25.19 0.46
CA TRP A 81 40.56 24.20 -0.56
C TRP A 81 40.34 22.75 -0.09
N ALA A 82 40.24 21.84 -1.07
CA ALA A 82 40.15 20.39 -0.88
C ALA A 82 39.14 19.94 0.19
N PRO A 83 37.84 20.23 -0.01
CA PRO A 83 36.81 19.76 0.89
C PRO A 83 36.55 18.26 0.71
N GLU A 84 36.50 17.52 1.82
CA GLU A 84 36.20 16.10 1.87
C GLU A 84 35.02 15.81 2.79
N TRP A 85 34.16 14.88 2.37
CA TRP A 85 33.05 14.40 3.19
C TRP A 85 33.56 13.44 4.26
N PHE A 86 33.11 13.65 5.49
CA PHE A 86 33.32 12.70 6.56
C PHE A 86 32.00 12.49 7.31
N ARG A 87 31.53 11.25 7.37
CA ARG A 87 30.38 10.86 8.17
C ARG A 87 30.86 10.09 9.38
N ASP A 88 30.48 10.54 10.56
CA ASP A 88 30.88 9.91 11.81
C ASP A 88 29.92 8.74 12.17
N ASP A 89 30.33 7.90 13.13
CA ASP A 89 29.57 6.74 13.60
C ASP A 89 28.20 7.11 14.20
N ASP A 90 28.03 8.35 14.67
CA ASP A 90 26.76 8.87 15.18
C ASP A 90 25.83 9.39 14.07
N GLY A 91 26.26 9.28 12.81
CA GLY A 91 25.53 9.71 11.64
C GLY A 91 25.65 11.19 11.32
N SER A 92 26.36 11.99 12.13
CA SER A 92 26.64 13.38 11.83
C SER A 92 27.51 13.50 10.58
N VAL A 93 27.20 14.52 9.78
CA VAL A 93 27.86 14.78 8.50
C VAL A 93 28.77 15.99 8.64
N HIS A 94 30.01 15.81 8.23
CA HIS A 94 31.04 16.83 8.28
C HIS A 94 31.65 17.08 6.90
N VAL A 95 32.10 18.31 6.68
CA VAL A 95 33.02 18.66 5.60
C VAL A 95 34.34 19.04 6.21
N VAL A 96 35.40 18.31 5.89
CA VAL A 96 36.79 18.60 6.25
C VAL A 96 37.41 19.40 5.11
N LEU A 97 38.09 20.50 5.38
CA LEU A 97 38.69 21.33 4.33
C LEU A 97 39.98 21.99 4.81
N SER A 98 40.80 22.44 3.88
CA SER A 98 42.09 23.04 4.17
C SER A 98 42.06 24.56 3.98
N VAL A 99 42.49 25.29 5.00
CA VAL A 99 42.41 26.75 5.06
C VAL A 99 43.80 27.37 5.13
N SER A 100 44.05 28.41 4.31
CA SER A 100 45.25 29.26 4.36
C SER A 100 44.87 30.74 4.45
N SER A 101 45.71 31.53 5.11
CA SER A 101 45.57 32.98 5.30
C SER A 101 46.61 33.82 4.54
N ASN A 102 47.44 33.20 3.70
CA ASN A 102 48.48 33.91 2.94
C ASN A 102 48.62 33.38 1.50
N GLY A 103 47.48 33.28 0.81
CA GLY A 103 47.41 32.81 -0.56
C GLY A 103 47.80 31.33 -0.70
N THR A 104 48.14 30.97 -1.95
CA THR A 104 48.59 29.63 -2.35
C THR A 104 49.98 29.25 -1.83
N GLN A 105 50.73 30.22 -1.28
CA GLN A 105 52.02 30.02 -0.64
C GLN A 105 51.93 29.98 0.90
N GLY A 106 50.72 30.18 1.46
CA GLY A 106 50.49 30.17 2.90
C GLY A 106 50.47 28.76 3.48
N LEU A 107 50.64 28.67 4.80
CA LEU A 107 50.58 27.39 5.50
C LEU A 107 49.13 26.92 5.61
N PHE A 108 48.81 25.75 5.04
CA PHE A 108 47.48 25.16 5.14
C PHE A 108 47.24 24.52 6.51
N LYS A 109 46.03 24.67 7.02
CA LYS A 109 45.54 24.03 8.23
C LYS A 109 44.20 23.36 7.93
N PRO A 110 44.00 22.08 8.27
CA PRO A 110 42.70 21.44 8.14
C PRO A 110 41.69 21.88 9.21
N TRP A 111 40.48 22.18 8.76
CA TRP A 111 39.30 22.52 9.55
C TRP A 111 38.16 21.56 9.19
N PHE A 112 37.09 21.57 9.97
CA PHE A 112 35.84 20.93 9.60
C PHE A 112 34.63 21.78 9.95
N LEU A 113 33.53 21.57 9.22
CA LEU A 113 32.19 22.06 9.54
C LEU A 113 31.26 20.87 9.75
N THR A 114 30.24 21.02 10.59
CA THR A 114 29.20 20.01 10.82
C THR A 114 27.87 20.52 10.28
N ALA A 115 27.20 19.70 9.46
CA ALA A 115 25.85 20.00 8.99
C ALA A 115 24.88 20.18 10.17
N GLN A 116 24.03 21.20 10.11
CA GLN A 116 23.03 21.50 11.15
C GLN A 116 21.62 21.08 10.75
N ASP A 117 21.41 20.75 9.47
CA ASP A 117 20.14 20.31 8.91
C ASP A 117 20.34 19.16 7.91
N ILE A 118 19.28 18.38 7.69
CA ILE A 118 19.28 17.23 6.78
C ILE A 118 19.38 17.65 5.29
N GLY A 119 19.05 18.90 4.96
CA GLY A 119 19.16 19.44 3.61
C GLY A 119 20.59 19.87 3.25
N LEU A 120 21.53 19.81 4.20
CA LEU A 120 22.91 20.27 4.07
C LEU A 120 23.01 21.74 3.64
N THR A 121 22.09 22.57 4.12
CA THR A 121 21.98 24.00 3.78
C THR A 121 22.50 24.92 4.89
N GLN A 122 22.72 24.39 6.09
CA GLN A 122 23.20 25.09 7.27
C GLN A 122 24.40 24.36 7.88
N TRP A 123 25.43 25.12 8.26
CA TRP A 123 26.71 24.59 8.71
C TRP A 123 27.13 25.25 10.02
N SER A 124 27.78 24.47 10.90
CA SER A 124 28.37 25.00 12.13
C SER A 124 29.50 26.00 11.82
N ALA A 125 29.89 26.78 12.83
CA ALA A 125 31.17 27.50 12.75
C ALA A 125 32.33 26.51 12.49
N PRO A 126 33.32 26.86 11.65
CA PRO A 126 34.46 26.00 11.39
C PRO A 126 35.27 25.71 12.66
N LYS A 127 35.67 24.46 12.84
CA LYS A 127 36.54 24.01 13.93
C LYS A 127 37.86 23.47 13.38
N LEU A 128 38.97 23.78 14.04
CA LEU A 128 40.30 23.32 13.64
C LEU A 128 40.47 21.82 13.97
N LEU A 129 41.10 21.05 13.07
CA LEU A 129 41.65 19.74 13.44
C LEU A 129 42.91 19.95 14.29
N SER A 130 42.71 20.21 15.57
CA SER A 130 43.75 20.62 16.51
C SER A 130 44.83 19.54 16.64
N GLY A 131 46.11 19.91 16.59
CA GLY A 131 47.23 18.98 16.80
C GLY A 131 47.85 18.37 15.54
N LEU A 132 47.24 18.49 14.36
CA LEU A 132 47.80 17.92 13.12
C LEU A 132 49.12 18.59 12.67
N GLY A 133 49.49 19.73 13.25
CA GLY A 133 50.74 20.44 12.97
C GLY A 133 50.64 21.44 11.81
N PRO A 134 51.72 22.20 11.53
CA PRO A 134 51.68 23.23 10.50
C PRO A 134 51.77 22.63 9.09
N ASN A 135 50.98 23.18 8.16
CA ASN A 135 51.09 22.98 6.70
C ASN A 135 50.60 21.62 6.17
N TYR A 136 49.37 21.22 6.52
CA TYR A 136 48.71 20.04 5.98
C TYR A 136 47.52 20.42 5.09
N ILE A 137 47.32 19.67 4.01
CA ILE A 137 46.22 19.80 3.05
C ILE A 137 45.67 18.41 2.66
N ASP A 138 44.52 18.36 2.00
CA ASP A 138 43.86 17.14 1.49
C ASP A 138 43.66 16.07 2.58
N ALA A 139 43.11 16.47 3.74
CA ALA A 139 42.92 15.54 4.85
C ALA A 139 41.70 14.64 4.60
N PHE A 140 41.95 13.35 4.33
CA PHE A 140 40.93 12.32 4.25
C PHE A 140 40.82 11.57 5.58
N ILE A 141 39.64 11.65 6.20
CA ILE A 141 39.41 11.06 7.53
C ILE A 141 38.66 9.75 7.38
N ILE A 142 39.15 8.72 8.08
CA ILE A 142 38.42 7.48 8.32
C ILE A 142 38.31 7.26 9.82
N LYS A 143 37.34 6.44 10.23
CA LYS A 143 37.22 5.96 11.60
C LYS A 143 37.33 4.45 11.65
N GLN A 144 38.21 3.95 12.49
CA GLN A 144 38.44 2.52 12.70
C GLN A 144 38.76 2.27 14.17
N ASP A 145 38.18 1.22 14.76
CA ASP A 145 38.40 0.82 16.15
C ASP A 145 38.22 1.98 17.16
N ARG A 146 37.15 2.77 16.94
CA ARG A 146 36.80 3.97 17.73
C ARG A 146 37.87 5.08 17.74
N ARG A 147 38.81 5.05 16.81
CA ARG A 147 39.81 6.09 16.60
C ARG A 147 39.64 6.71 15.22
N TYR A 148 39.93 8.00 15.14
CA TYR A 148 39.99 8.72 13.89
C TYR A 148 41.40 8.62 13.34
N TYR A 149 41.49 8.46 12.03
CA TYR A 149 42.74 8.48 11.28
C TYR A 149 42.62 9.46 10.13
N ALA A 150 43.62 10.31 9.97
CA ALA A 150 43.71 11.28 8.89
C ALA A 150 44.91 10.95 8.01
N PHE A 151 44.65 10.72 6.74
CA PHE A 151 45.67 10.70 5.69
C PHE A 151 45.70 12.10 5.11
N ALA A 152 46.79 12.83 5.37
CA ALA A 152 46.90 14.23 4.97
C ALA A 152 48.24 14.49 4.29
N LYS A 153 48.22 15.31 3.25
CA LYS A 153 49.44 15.73 2.57
C LYS A 153 50.15 16.80 3.40
N ASN A 154 51.41 16.56 3.72
CA ASN A 154 52.28 17.58 4.29
C ASN A 154 52.82 18.47 3.16
N GLU A 155 52.42 19.73 3.11
CA GLU A 155 52.82 20.67 2.06
C GLU A 155 54.30 21.05 2.12
N THR A 156 55.00 20.79 3.22
CA THR A 156 56.44 21.05 3.32
C THR A 156 57.24 19.90 2.71
N THR A 157 56.93 18.66 3.10
CA THR A 157 57.69 17.47 2.70
C THR A 157 57.14 16.81 1.43
N LYS A 158 55.91 17.13 1.04
CA LYS A 158 55.17 16.59 -0.11
C LYS A 158 54.89 15.08 -0.03
N PHE A 159 54.76 14.54 1.18
CA PHE A 159 54.32 13.16 1.46
C PHE A 159 52.89 13.14 2.00
N ILE A 160 52.20 12.01 1.83
CA ILE A 160 50.97 11.69 2.57
C ILE A 160 51.38 11.07 3.91
N GLU A 161 50.96 11.70 4.99
CA GLU A 161 51.30 11.31 6.37
C GLU A 161 50.04 10.84 7.09
N LEU A 162 50.22 9.96 8.09
CA LEU A 162 49.12 9.37 8.85
C LEU A 162 49.11 9.96 10.26
N ALA A 163 47.96 10.51 10.64
CA ALA A 163 47.71 10.99 11.99
C ALA A 163 46.51 10.26 12.62
N THR A 164 46.43 10.29 13.96
CA THR A 164 45.32 9.72 14.72
C THR A 164 44.81 10.67 15.79
N ALA A 165 43.53 10.57 16.12
CA ALA A 165 42.88 11.24 17.24
C ALA A 165 41.78 10.37 17.87
N THR A 166 41.37 10.72 19.09
CA THR A 166 40.22 10.09 19.77
C THR A 166 38.90 10.83 19.55
N SER A 167 38.95 12.03 18.96
CA SER A 167 37.79 12.82 18.54
C SER A 167 38.11 13.51 17.21
N LEU A 168 37.09 13.88 16.43
CA LEU A 168 37.27 14.61 15.18
C LEU A 168 38.01 15.94 15.38
N GLU A 169 37.72 16.68 16.46
CA GLU A 169 38.39 17.96 16.77
C GLU A 169 39.87 17.78 17.17
N GLY A 170 40.26 16.58 17.62
CA GLY A 170 41.59 16.26 18.09
C GLY A 170 41.68 16.02 19.60
N PRO A 171 42.87 16.17 20.21
CA PRO A 171 44.13 16.49 19.55
C PRO A 171 44.58 15.36 18.61
N TRP A 172 44.94 15.73 17.39
CA TRP A 172 45.55 14.87 16.39
C TRP A 172 47.04 14.70 16.67
N SER A 173 47.58 13.52 16.36
CA SER A 173 49.01 13.21 16.47
C SER A 173 49.47 12.47 15.23
N VAL A 174 50.49 12.99 14.55
CA VAL A 174 51.11 12.33 13.38
C VAL A 174 51.89 11.11 13.88
N ILE A 175 51.49 9.92 13.42
CA ILE A 175 52.05 8.62 13.83
C ILE A 175 52.93 7.98 12.75
N ARG A 176 52.85 8.45 11.50
CA ARG A 176 53.77 8.10 10.42
C ARG A 176 54.02 9.33 9.54
N SER A 177 55.29 9.62 9.25
CA SER A 177 55.73 10.77 8.46
C SER A 177 56.77 10.36 7.41
N GLY A 178 57.01 11.21 6.41
CA GLY A 178 57.91 10.90 5.30
C GLY A 178 57.38 9.79 4.37
N ASP A 179 58.27 9.04 3.72
CA ASP A 179 57.90 7.96 2.79
C ASP A 179 57.61 6.62 3.49
N TRP A 180 56.81 6.66 4.55
CA TRP A 180 56.59 5.51 5.45
C TRP A 180 55.89 4.32 4.78
N ALA A 181 55.12 4.57 3.71
CA ALA A 181 54.40 3.56 2.93
C ALA A 181 55.06 3.25 1.57
N GLY A 182 56.18 3.90 1.23
CA GLY A 182 56.90 3.67 -0.04
C GLY A 182 56.20 4.21 -1.29
N TRP A 183 55.34 5.22 -1.15
CA TRP A 183 54.61 5.84 -2.27
C TRP A 183 55.42 6.95 -2.97
N GLY A 184 56.48 7.44 -2.33
CA GLY A 184 57.31 8.54 -2.79
C GLY A 184 56.71 9.92 -2.51
N ARG A 185 57.41 10.96 -2.95
CA ARG A 185 57.05 12.38 -2.76
C ARG A 185 56.27 12.95 -3.94
N HIS A 186 55.71 14.16 -3.76
CA HIS A 186 54.87 14.87 -4.74
C HIS A 186 53.56 14.15 -5.06
N ILE A 187 52.90 13.67 -4.00
CA ILE A 187 51.59 13.02 -4.04
C ILE A 187 50.56 13.82 -3.23
N GLU A 188 49.29 13.78 -3.64
CA GLU A 188 48.20 14.57 -3.06
C GLU A 188 46.82 13.92 -3.23
N GLY A 189 45.79 14.49 -2.61
CA GLY A 189 44.40 14.03 -2.73
C GLY A 189 44.18 12.55 -2.35
N PRO A 190 44.55 12.10 -1.13
CA PRO A 190 44.22 10.75 -0.69
C PRO A 190 42.70 10.55 -0.67
N ALA A 191 42.23 9.45 -1.26
CA ALA A 191 40.85 8.97 -1.11
C ALA A 191 40.86 7.51 -0.68
N LEU A 192 40.14 7.16 0.38
CA LEU A 192 40.14 5.79 0.92
C LEU A 192 38.78 5.12 0.76
N VAL A 193 38.80 3.84 0.38
CA VAL A 193 37.60 2.99 0.32
C VAL A 193 37.85 1.64 0.99
N LYS A 194 36.85 1.15 1.74
CA LYS A 194 36.94 -0.15 2.42
C LYS A 194 36.61 -1.30 1.48
N ARG A 195 37.57 -2.21 1.32
CA ARG A 195 37.45 -3.38 0.46
C ARG A 195 36.57 -4.47 1.08
N PRO A 196 35.98 -5.38 0.27
CA PRO A 196 35.14 -6.48 0.77
C PRO A 196 35.86 -7.43 1.74
N ASP A 197 37.19 -7.57 1.63
CA ASP A 197 38.02 -8.40 2.51
C ASP A 197 38.38 -7.73 3.85
N GLY A 198 37.80 -6.55 4.13
CA GLY A 198 38.05 -5.78 5.36
C GLY A 198 39.29 -4.88 5.28
N GLY A 199 40.10 -5.01 4.23
CA GLY A 199 41.23 -4.12 3.94
C GLY A 199 40.81 -2.73 3.47
N TRP A 200 41.80 -1.86 3.29
CA TRP A 200 41.61 -0.51 2.75
C TRP A 200 42.34 -0.36 1.43
N ARG A 201 41.75 0.41 0.52
CA ARG A 201 42.43 0.91 -0.67
C ARG A 201 42.51 2.42 -0.59
N ILE A 202 43.69 2.97 -0.86
CA ILE A 202 43.91 4.41 -0.99
C ILE A 202 44.22 4.74 -2.45
N TYR A 203 43.68 5.85 -2.95
CA TYR A 203 44.00 6.45 -4.23
C TYR A 203 44.65 7.81 -4.01
N PHE A 204 45.59 8.21 -4.87
CA PHE A 204 46.24 9.53 -4.77
C PHE A 204 46.83 9.99 -6.11
N ASP A 205 46.89 11.31 -6.30
CA ASP A 205 47.45 11.97 -7.48
C ASP A 205 48.95 12.21 -7.31
N GLN A 206 49.78 11.68 -8.21
CA GLN A 206 51.17 12.12 -8.33
C GLN A 206 51.23 13.31 -9.30
N TYR A 207 50.89 14.47 -8.74
CA TYR A 207 50.45 15.64 -9.48
C TYR A 207 51.50 16.21 -10.46
N MET A 208 52.79 16.03 -10.19
CA MET A 208 53.88 16.46 -11.07
C MET A 208 53.99 15.61 -12.34
N ASP A 209 53.74 14.31 -12.23
CA ASP A 209 53.84 13.36 -13.34
C ASP A 209 52.50 13.18 -14.07
N LYS A 210 51.43 13.77 -13.51
CA LYS A 210 50.05 13.63 -13.99
C LYS A 210 49.59 12.18 -14.04
N ARG A 211 49.98 11.39 -13.04
CA ARG A 211 49.65 9.96 -12.93
C ARG A 211 48.87 9.72 -11.64
N TYR A 212 47.84 8.88 -11.71
CA TYR A 212 47.05 8.49 -10.56
C TYR A 212 47.41 7.08 -10.12
N TRP A 213 47.47 6.87 -8.81
CA TRP A 213 47.93 5.62 -8.23
C TRP A 213 46.95 5.11 -7.19
N TYR A 214 46.99 3.81 -6.93
CA TYR A 214 46.35 3.21 -5.77
C TYR A 214 47.33 2.31 -5.01
N SER A 215 47.05 2.08 -3.73
CA SER A 215 47.76 1.13 -2.87
C SER A 215 46.76 0.44 -1.94
N ASP A 216 47.05 -0.80 -1.58
CA ASP A 216 46.16 -1.67 -0.82
C ASP A 216 46.78 -2.05 0.53
N SER A 217 45.95 -2.01 1.58
CA SER A 217 46.26 -2.47 2.94
C SER A 217 45.34 -3.64 3.29
N ILE A 218 45.92 -4.75 3.76
CA ILE A 218 45.16 -5.92 4.23
C ILE A 218 45.08 -6.04 5.76
N ASP A 219 45.82 -5.21 6.51
CA ASP A 219 45.91 -5.27 7.98
C ASP A 219 45.37 -4.00 8.67
N GLY A 220 44.39 -3.35 8.04
CA GLY A 220 43.60 -2.30 8.70
C GLY A 220 44.27 -0.94 8.82
N ILE A 221 45.19 -0.59 7.89
CA ILE A 221 45.92 0.69 7.66
C ILE A 221 47.40 0.74 8.07
N GLU A 222 47.95 -0.33 8.62
CA GLU A 222 49.34 -0.36 9.08
C GLU A 222 50.35 -0.64 7.97
N LYS A 223 50.05 -1.60 7.07
CA LYS A 223 50.94 -1.97 5.95
C LYS A 223 50.25 -1.79 4.61
N TRP A 224 50.98 -1.16 3.70
CA TRP A 224 50.50 -0.82 2.37
C TRP A 224 51.34 -1.48 1.29
N SER A 225 50.70 -1.91 0.20
CA SER A 225 51.39 -2.42 -0.98
C SER A 225 52.17 -1.29 -1.68
N PRO A 226 53.16 -1.62 -2.53
CA PRO A 226 53.69 -0.65 -3.47
C PRO A 226 52.56 0.00 -4.29
N LYS A 227 52.73 1.26 -4.67
CA LYS A 227 51.75 1.97 -5.49
C LYS A 227 51.65 1.35 -6.88
N VAL A 228 50.43 1.22 -7.39
CA VAL A 228 50.12 0.70 -8.73
C VAL A 228 49.36 1.77 -9.51
N GLU A 229 49.72 1.97 -10.78
CA GLU A 229 49.07 2.99 -11.61
C GLU A 229 47.59 2.61 -11.83
N LEU A 230 46.70 3.59 -11.68
CA LEU A 230 45.26 3.37 -11.80
C LEU A 230 44.87 3.10 -13.28
N PRO A 231 44.33 1.91 -13.61
CA PRO A 231 44.00 1.57 -14.99
C PRO A 231 42.92 2.48 -15.57
N GLY A 232 43.07 2.89 -16.83
CA GLY A 232 42.08 3.64 -17.60
C GLY A 232 41.87 5.11 -17.23
N LEU A 233 42.09 5.50 -15.96
CA LEU A 233 41.93 6.88 -15.48
C LEU A 233 43.25 7.63 -15.28
N SER A 234 44.37 6.95 -15.05
CA SER A 234 45.65 7.62 -14.89
C SER A 234 46.01 8.43 -16.15
N GLY A 235 46.37 9.70 -15.97
CA GLY A 235 46.61 10.64 -17.07
C GLY A 235 45.38 11.43 -17.56
N THR A 236 44.16 11.05 -17.15
CA THR A 236 42.91 11.74 -17.56
C THR A 236 42.24 12.47 -16.40
N VAL A 237 42.30 11.93 -15.19
CA VAL A 237 41.72 12.53 -13.98
C VAL A 237 42.78 13.19 -13.11
N ARG A 238 42.36 14.20 -12.34
CA ARG A 238 43.14 14.94 -11.35
C ARG A 238 42.24 15.14 -10.14
N HIS A 239 42.64 14.68 -8.96
CA HIS A 239 41.93 14.72 -7.67
C HIS A 239 40.46 14.21 -7.69
N PHE A 240 40.15 13.10 -7.04
CA PHE A 240 38.75 12.63 -6.88
C PHE A 240 38.54 11.73 -5.65
N THR A 241 37.30 11.71 -5.16
CA THR A 241 36.81 10.80 -4.09
C THR A 241 36.17 9.54 -4.68
N VAL A 242 36.36 8.39 -4.02
CA VAL A 242 35.71 7.11 -4.38
C VAL A 242 34.69 6.75 -3.32
N LEU A 243 33.44 6.58 -3.73
CA LEU A 243 32.31 6.19 -2.88
C LEU A 243 31.98 4.70 -3.09
N LYS A 244 31.73 3.94 -2.01
CA LYS A 244 31.31 2.54 -2.12
C LYS A 244 29.79 2.43 -2.10
N GLU A 245 29.20 2.13 -3.25
CA GLU A 245 27.77 1.83 -3.34
C GLU A 245 27.45 0.45 -2.73
N GLY A 246 26.41 0.35 -1.90
CA GLY A 246 25.86 -0.94 -1.41
C GLY A 246 26.35 -1.44 -0.04
N GLY A 247 27.08 -0.63 0.75
CA GLY A 247 27.49 -0.99 2.13
C GLY A 247 27.32 0.12 3.18
N GLU A 248 27.27 1.37 2.76
CA GLU A 248 27.21 2.55 3.65
C GLU A 248 25.81 2.74 4.28
N ASP A 249 24.78 2.16 3.65
CA ASP A 249 23.41 2.15 4.17
C ASP A 249 23.22 1.21 5.37
N LYS A 250 24.07 0.19 5.55
CA LYS A 250 23.87 -0.82 6.61
C LYS A 250 24.28 -0.29 7.98
N ALA A 251 25.46 0.32 8.10
CA ALA A 251 25.94 0.89 9.37
C ALA A 251 25.15 2.13 9.81
N ALA A 252 24.63 2.93 8.86
CA ALA A 252 23.76 4.07 9.15
C ALA A 252 22.35 3.65 9.59
N LYS A 253 21.81 2.55 9.04
CA LYS A 253 20.55 1.96 9.49
C LYS A 253 20.70 1.24 10.84
N ASP A 254 21.85 0.62 11.10
CA ASP A 254 22.06 -0.20 12.30
C ASP A 254 22.44 0.61 13.57
N LYS A 255 22.75 1.91 13.46
CA LYS A 255 23.16 2.75 14.62
C LYS A 255 22.46 4.09 14.79
N GLN A 256 21.58 4.50 13.87
CA GLN A 256 20.53 5.48 14.17
C GLN A 256 19.38 4.85 14.97
N ALA A 257 19.72 4.13 16.04
CA ALA A 257 18.93 4.29 17.26
C ALA A 257 19.13 5.75 17.66
N ILE A 258 18.36 6.64 17.03
CA ILE A 258 18.08 7.99 17.52
C ILE A 258 17.88 7.81 19.02
N ALA A 259 18.73 8.43 19.85
CA ALA A 259 18.37 8.60 21.25
C ALA A 259 16.95 9.15 21.22
N PRO A 260 15.93 8.40 21.71
CA PRO A 260 14.57 8.57 21.25
C PRO A 260 14.22 10.03 21.36
N GLY A 261 14.05 10.68 20.20
CA GLY A 261 13.29 11.91 20.17
C GLY A 261 11.98 11.62 20.90
N PRO A 262 11.42 12.59 21.63
CA PRO A 262 10.19 12.35 22.40
C PRO A 262 9.19 11.60 21.51
N GLN A 263 8.65 10.48 22.01
CA GLN A 263 7.69 9.67 21.25
C GLN A 263 6.60 10.59 20.72
N ARG A 264 6.54 10.77 19.40
CA ARG A 264 5.59 11.69 18.77
C ARG A 264 4.17 11.15 18.87
N VAL A 265 4.03 9.82 18.84
CA VAL A 265 2.76 9.12 19.05
C VAL A 265 2.65 8.72 20.51
N THR A 266 1.63 9.27 21.18
CA THR A 266 1.21 8.84 22.52
C THR A 266 -0.29 8.59 22.50
N TYR A 267 -0.87 8.15 23.61
CA TYR A 267 -2.31 7.90 23.71
C TYR A 267 -2.78 7.96 25.16
N ASP A 268 -4.09 8.05 25.34
CA ASP A 268 -4.76 7.81 26.63
C ASP A 268 -6.11 7.13 26.37
N LYS A 269 -6.96 6.98 27.41
CA LYS A 269 -8.28 6.33 27.28
C LYS A 269 -9.19 6.92 26.20
N TYR A 270 -8.91 8.12 25.69
CA TYR A 270 -9.77 8.79 24.71
C TYR A 270 -9.30 8.60 23.27
N SER A 271 -8.02 8.85 22.97
CA SER A 271 -7.52 8.92 21.59
C SER A 271 -6.00 8.81 21.50
N LEU A 272 -5.51 8.53 20.28
CA LEU A 272 -4.12 8.78 19.93
C LEU A 272 -3.83 10.29 19.96
N LYS A 273 -2.57 10.63 20.24
CA LYS A 273 -2.03 11.97 20.16
C LYS A 273 -0.78 11.96 19.29
N ILE A 274 -0.70 12.90 18.36
CA ILE A 274 0.48 13.15 17.54
C ILE A 274 1.03 14.52 17.92
N ASP A 275 2.28 14.55 18.40
CA ASP A 275 2.93 15.77 18.91
C ASP A 275 2.08 16.46 19.99
N GLY A 276 1.45 15.66 20.87
CA GLY A 276 0.55 16.13 21.92
C GLY A 276 -0.88 16.46 21.48
N ASN A 277 -1.15 16.52 20.17
CA ASN A 277 -2.47 16.84 19.63
C ASN A 277 -3.31 15.59 19.43
N ARG A 278 -4.51 15.57 20.02
CA ARG A 278 -5.45 14.46 19.85
C ARG A 278 -5.87 14.31 18.40
N ILE A 279 -5.96 13.06 17.94
CA ILE A 279 -6.49 12.73 16.61
C ILE A 279 -7.68 11.77 16.74
N PHE A 280 -8.65 11.95 15.85
CA PHE A 280 -9.64 10.92 15.55
C PHE A 280 -9.14 10.18 14.31
N SER A 281 -8.63 8.97 14.48
CA SER A 281 -8.11 8.17 13.37
C SER A 281 -9.27 7.55 12.59
N TRP A 282 -9.65 8.23 11.50
CA TRP A 282 -10.68 7.80 10.57
C TRP A 282 -10.02 7.11 9.38
N GLY A 283 -9.84 5.80 9.53
CA GLY A 283 -9.04 4.96 8.67
C GLY A 283 -9.84 4.11 7.69
N GLY A 284 -9.19 3.67 6.62
CA GLY A 284 -9.75 2.74 5.65
C GLY A 284 -8.70 1.75 5.16
N GLU A 285 -9.12 0.56 4.77
CA GLU A 285 -8.21 -0.48 4.29
C GLU A 285 -8.02 -0.43 2.76
N MET A 286 -6.77 -0.57 2.30
CA MET A 286 -6.45 -0.97 0.92
C MET A 286 -5.22 -1.86 0.83
N HIS A 287 -5.19 -2.76 -0.16
CA HIS A 287 -4.08 -3.70 -0.36
C HIS A 287 -3.34 -3.41 -1.67
N PRO A 288 -2.09 -2.89 -1.62
CA PRO A 288 -1.32 -2.54 -2.81
C PRO A 288 -1.11 -3.71 -3.79
N PHE A 289 -0.94 -4.93 -3.26
CA PHE A 289 -0.76 -6.15 -4.06
C PHE A 289 -2.02 -6.54 -4.89
N ARG A 290 -3.20 -5.98 -4.58
CA ARG A 290 -4.44 -6.11 -5.37
C ARG A 290 -4.62 -5.01 -6.43
N LEU A 291 -3.65 -4.12 -6.59
CA LEU A 291 -3.61 -3.11 -7.65
C LEU A 291 -2.20 -3.06 -8.23
N PRO A 292 -1.84 -3.96 -9.18
CA PRO A 292 -0.48 -4.10 -9.71
C PRO A 292 -0.12 -2.97 -10.70
N SER A 293 -0.35 -1.73 -10.31
CA SER A 293 -0.02 -0.49 -11.05
C SER A 293 0.32 0.60 -10.04
N PRO A 294 1.62 0.78 -9.70
CA PRO A 294 2.05 1.62 -8.57
C PRO A 294 1.54 3.07 -8.59
N ASP A 295 1.44 3.69 -9.77
CA ASP A 295 0.90 5.06 -9.87
C ASP A 295 -0.57 5.16 -9.49
N LEU A 296 -1.32 4.05 -9.60
CA LEU A 296 -2.72 4.00 -9.19
C LEU A 296 -2.90 3.84 -7.67
N TRP A 297 -1.85 3.48 -6.91
CA TRP A 297 -1.93 3.55 -5.44
C TRP A 297 -2.16 5.00 -4.98
N ARG A 298 -1.44 5.95 -5.60
CA ARG A 298 -1.64 7.39 -5.35
C ARG A 298 -3.06 7.84 -5.65
N ASP A 299 -3.66 7.33 -6.73
CA ASP A 299 -5.05 7.63 -7.06
C ASP A 299 -6.01 7.22 -5.93
N VAL A 300 -5.86 5.99 -5.43
CA VAL A 300 -6.69 5.47 -4.33
C VAL A 300 -6.44 6.28 -3.04
N PHE A 301 -5.20 6.58 -2.68
CA PHE A 301 -4.90 7.41 -1.51
C PHE A 301 -5.51 8.81 -1.60
N GLN A 302 -5.43 9.46 -2.77
CA GLN A 302 -6.07 10.78 -2.96
C GLN A 302 -7.60 10.70 -2.85
N LYS A 303 -8.21 9.64 -3.38
CA LYS A 303 -9.65 9.39 -3.24
C LYS A 303 -10.05 9.15 -1.79
N MET A 304 -9.28 8.36 -1.04
CA MET A 304 -9.47 8.19 0.40
C MET A 304 -9.37 9.55 1.11
N LYS A 305 -8.30 10.32 0.90
CA LYS A 305 -8.14 11.64 1.52
C LYS A 305 -9.30 12.58 1.21
N ALA A 306 -9.73 12.64 -0.05
CA ALA A 306 -10.84 13.48 -0.49
C ALA A 306 -12.19 13.02 0.09
N SER A 307 -12.36 11.72 0.32
CA SER A 307 -13.50 11.10 1.03
C SER A 307 -13.41 11.22 2.56
N GLY A 308 -12.54 12.08 3.10
CA GLY A 308 -12.51 12.43 4.52
C GLY A 308 -11.69 11.50 5.40
N TYR A 309 -11.05 10.47 4.83
CA TYR A 309 -10.11 9.63 5.56
C TYR A 309 -8.84 10.41 5.90
N ASN A 310 -8.26 10.12 7.05
CA ASN A 310 -6.96 10.66 7.46
C ASN A 310 -5.91 9.57 7.72
N THR A 311 -6.33 8.31 7.68
CA THR A 311 -5.48 7.14 7.95
C THR A 311 -5.76 6.05 6.91
N VAL A 312 -4.75 5.25 6.57
CA VAL A 312 -4.88 4.05 5.74
C VAL A 312 -4.26 2.86 6.46
N ALA A 313 -4.96 1.74 6.47
CA ALA A 313 -4.46 0.46 6.95
C ALA A 313 -4.04 -0.42 5.78
N ILE A 314 -2.90 -1.08 5.92
CA ILE A 314 -2.23 -1.79 4.82
C ILE A 314 -1.67 -3.13 5.31
N TYR A 315 -2.12 -4.22 4.68
CA TYR A 315 -1.45 -5.51 4.74
C TYR A 315 -0.21 -5.56 3.83
N PHE A 316 0.81 -6.31 4.26
CA PHE A 316 2.00 -6.64 3.46
C PHE A 316 2.06 -8.15 3.25
N ASP A 317 1.89 -8.60 2.02
CA ASP A 317 1.77 -10.02 1.69
C ASP A 317 3.14 -10.70 1.59
N TRP A 318 3.54 -11.42 2.63
CA TRP A 318 4.82 -12.15 2.66
C TRP A 318 4.97 -13.07 1.44
N GLY A 319 3.94 -13.84 1.08
CA GLY A 319 3.98 -14.75 -0.07
C GLY A 319 4.03 -14.05 -1.42
N TYR A 320 3.53 -12.83 -1.51
CA TYR A 320 3.69 -11.98 -2.69
C TYR A 320 5.12 -11.44 -2.85
N HIS A 321 5.82 -11.22 -1.73
CA HIS A 321 7.18 -10.69 -1.68
C HIS A 321 8.28 -11.76 -1.66
N SER A 322 7.97 -13.01 -1.28
CA SER A 322 8.96 -14.08 -1.12
C SER A 322 8.63 -15.31 -1.98
N PRO A 323 9.14 -15.39 -3.22
CA PRO A 323 8.91 -16.54 -4.11
C PRO A 323 9.59 -17.82 -3.60
N LYS A 324 10.70 -17.68 -2.87
CA LYS A 324 11.54 -18.76 -2.35
C LYS A 324 12.13 -18.35 -1.00
N GLN A 325 12.38 -19.31 -0.12
CA GLN A 325 13.01 -19.05 1.18
C GLN A 325 14.35 -18.33 0.98
N GLY A 326 14.62 -17.28 1.74
CA GLY A 326 15.83 -16.47 1.56
C GLY A 326 15.72 -15.34 0.53
N VAL A 327 14.65 -15.29 -0.26
CA VAL A 327 14.51 -14.38 -1.41
C VAL A 327 13.34 -13.44 -1.18
N TYR A 328 13.58 -12.13 -1.28
CA TYR A 328 12.58 -11.08 -1.12
C TYR A 328 12.69 -10.04 -2.23
N ASP A 329 11.55 -9.61 -2.78
CA ASP A 329 11.45 -8.57 -3.80
C ASP A 329 10.52 -7.44 -3.34
N PHE A 330 11.08 -6.23 -3.30
CA PHE A 330 10.37 -4.98 -3.01
C PHE A 330 10.55 -3.96 -4.15
N THR A 331 10.56 -4.42 -5.40
CA THR A 331 10.74 -3.57 -6.58
C THR A 331 9.49 -3.52 -7.46
N GLY A 332 9.37 -2.50 -8.31
CA GLY A 332 8.26 -2.38 -9.26
C GLY A 332 6.89 -2.41 -8.58
N ILE A 333 6.06 -3.41 -8.90
CA ILE A 333 4.72 -3.58 -8.31
C ILE A 333 4.72 -4.10 -6.85
N ARG A 334 5.92 -4.36 -6.31
CA ARG A 334 6.19 -4.75 -4.92
C ARG A 334 6.90 -3.66 -4.12
N ASP A 335 7.04 -2.45 -4.69
CA ASP A 335 7.77 -1.36 -4.03
C ASP A 335 6.97 -0.72 -2.89
N MET A 336 7.19 -1.25 -1.68
CA MET A 336 6.53 -0.78 -0.47
C MET A 336 7.08 0.54 0.04
N ASP A 337 8.34 0.88 -0.30
CA ASP A 337 8.95 2.17 0.07
C ASP A 337 8.29 3.31 -0.72
N ARG A 338 8.12 3.12 -2.04
CA ARG A 338 7.34 4.03 -2.91
C ARG A 338 5.89 4.15 -2.45
N MET A 339 5.25 3.04 -2.11
CA MET A 339 3.85 3.04 -1.66
C MET A 339 3.66 3.87 -0.37
N LEU A 340 4.51 3.66 0.64
CA LEU A 340 4.46 4.40 1.91
C LEU A 340 4.74 5.89 1.70
N THR A 341 5.69 6.22 0.83
CA THR A 341 5.96 7.60 0.42
C THR A 341 4.72 8.26 -0.21
N MET A 342 4.01 7.54 -1.08
CA MET A 342 2.77 8.04 -1.69
C MET A 342 1.66 8.29 -0.68
N ALA A 343 1.52 7.42 0.33
CA ALA A 343 0.55 7.62 1.41
C ALA A 343 0.87 8.88 2.23
N GLN A 344 2.15 9.09 2.57
CA GLN A 344 2.62 10.31 3.23
C GLN A 344 2.36 11.56 2.38
N GLU A 345 2.70 11.55 1.10
CA GLU A 345 2.48 12.67 0.19
C GLU A 345 0.98 12.99 -0.01
N ALA A 346 0.10 11.99 0.08
CA ALA A 346 -1.34 12.18 0.09
C ALA A 346 -1.88 12.74 1.42
N GLY A 347 -1.02 12.87 2.44
CA GLY A 347 -1.39 13.35 3.77
C GLY A 347 -2.22 12.35 4.57
N LEU A 348 -1.96 11.06 4.38
CA LEU A 348 -2.54 9.96 5.15
C LEU A 348 -1.52 9.40 6.16
N TYR A 349 -1.99 9.16 7.38
CA TYR A 349 -1.26 8.32 8.32
C TYR A 349 -1.36 6.85 7.91
N VAL A 350 -0.38 6.03 8.29
CA VAL A 350 -0.34 4.60 7.97
C VAL A 350 -0.45 3.76 9.24
N VAL A 351 -1.34 2.77 9.20
CA VAL A 351 -1.39 1.62 10.10
C VAL A 351 -0.80 0.43 9.33
N ALA A 352 0.41 -0.01 9.70
CA ALA A 352 1.09 -1.09 9.02
C ALA A 352 0.71 -2.45 9.61
N ARG A 353 0.34 -3.42 8.76
CA ARG A 353 -0.08 -4.77 9.17
C ARG A 353 0.73 -5.85 8.44
N PRO A 354 2.01 -6.04 8.75
CA PRO A 354 2.87 -6.93 7.98
C PRO A 354 2.81 -8.42 8.36
N GLY A 355 1.95 -8.82 9.31
CA GLY A 355 1.78 -10.22 9.69
C GLY A 355 2.74 -10.68 10.80
N PRO A 356 3.31 -11.91 10.75
CA PRO A 356 3.60 -12.69 9.53
C PRO A 356 2.40 -13.35 8.83
N TYR A 357 1.31 -13.59 9.55
CA TYR A 357 0.03 -14.07 8.99
C TYR A 357 -0.97 -12.91 8.86
N MET A 358 -1.76 -12.86 7.79
CA MET A 358 -2.72 -11.77 7.55
C MET A 358 -4.12 -12.19 7.12
N ASN A 359 -4.37 -13.47 6.81
CA ASN A 359 -5.64 -13.94 6.25
C ASN A 359 -6.01 -13.27 4.90
N ALA A 360 -6.66 -12.11 4.93
CA ALA A 360 -6.99 -11.24 3.80
C ALA A 360 -7.67 -11.88 2.57
N GLU A 361 -8.26 -13.07 2.71
CA GLU A 361 -8.79 -13.89 1.61
C GLU A 361 -7.75 -14.18 0.49
N VAL A 362 -6.46 -14.19 0.81
CA VAL A 362 -5.39 -14.59 -0.14
C VAL A 362 -4.90 -16.00 0.17
N THR A 363 -4.30 -16.65 -0.84
CA THR A 363 -3.74 -18.00 -0.71
C THR A 363 -2.82 -18.12 0.50
N ARG A 364 -3.01 -19.18 1.32
CA ARG A 364 -2.28 -19.41 2.59
C ARG A 364 -2.36 -18.28 3.61
N GLY A 365 -3.32 -17.36 3.46
CA GLY A 365 -3.46 -16.19 4.31
C GLY A 365 -2.23 -15.28 4.36
N GLY A 366 -1.45 -15.28 3.28
CA GLY A 366 -0.25 -14.46 3.12
C GLY A 366 1.07 -15.20 3.34
N PHE A 367 1.05 -16.46 3.76
CA PHE A 367 2.29 -17.23 3.85
C PHE A 367 2.88 -17.53 2.46
N PRO A 368 4.22 -17.51 2.34
CA PRO A 368 4.88 -17.84 1.09
C PRO A 368 4.69 -19.31 0.74
N SER A 369 4.73 -19.57 -0.57
CA SER A 369 4.40 -20.87 -1.14
C SER A 369 5.20 -22.02 -0.55
N TRP A 370 6.49 -21.80 -0.25
CA TRP A 370 7.40 -22.80 0.33
C TRP A 370 7.11 -23.13 1.80
N LEU A 371 6.38 -22.28 2.54
CA LEU A 371 6.12 -22.49 3.98
C LEU A 371 5.25 -23.71 4.25
N VAL A 372 4.43 -24.12 3.28
CA VAL A 372 3.61 -25.34 3.37
C VAL A 372 4.45 -26.62 3.59
N ASN A 373 5.74 -26.58 3.25
CA ASN A 373 6.68 -27.69 3.39
C ASN A 373 7.38 -27.75 4.76
N GLN A 374 7.20 -26.74 5.63
CA GLN A 374 7.73 -26.77 6.99
C GLN A 374 6.96 -27.76 7.86
N GLN A 375 7.70 -28.57 8.64
CA GLN A 375 7.08 -29.51 9.59
C GLN A 375 6.54 -28.78 10.83
N ALA A 376 7.11 -27.63 11.15
CA ALA A 376 6.66 -26.74 12.21
C ALA A 376 5.19 -26.34 12.05
N LYS A 377 4.43 -26.41 13.15
CA LYS A 377 3.10 -25.80 13.21
C LYS A 377 3.23 -24.28 13.07
N ALA A 378 2.55 -23.70 12.08
CA ALA A 378 2.59 -22.25 11.86
C ALA A 378 1.90 -21.51 13.02
N ARG A 379 2.21 -20.21 13.17
CA ARG A 379 1.62 -19.32 14.19
C ARG A 379 1.84 -19.79 15.65
N THR A 380 2.95 -20.50 15.89
CA THR A 380 3.36 -20.97 17.23
C THR A 380 4.80 -20.57 17.54
N ASP A 381 5.28 -20.88 18.74
CA ASP A 381 6.67 -20.68 19.15
C ASP A 381 7.64 -21.74 18.60
N ASN A 382 7.26 -22.48 17.55
CA ASN A 382 8.14 -23.46 16.94
C ASN A 382 9.35 -22.76 16.27
N PRO A 383 10.60 -23.16 16.59
CA PRO A 383 11.80 -22.49 16.08
C PRO A 383 11.92 -22.43 14.55
N GLU A 384 11.46 -23.45 13.81
CA GLU A 384 11.54 -23.45 12.34
C GLU A 384 10.58 -22.41 11.72
N TYR A 385 9.37 -22.25 12.28
CA TYR A 385 8.44 -21.21 11.86
C TYR A 385 8.92 -19.82 12.29
N LEU A 386 9.39 -19.68 13.55
CA LEU A 386 9.90 -18.40 14.06
C LEU A 386 11.09 -17.89 13.24
N ALA A 387 12.02 -18.76 12.83
CA ALA A 387 13.15 -18.34 12.00
C ALA A 387 12.70 -17.75 10.65
N ALA A 388 11.69 -18.37 10.02
CA ALA A 388 11.11 -17.88 8.76
C ALA A 388 10.34 -16.55 8.96
N ALA A 389 9.55 -16.46 10.03
CA ALA A 389 8.84 -15.24 10.40
C ALA A 389 9.80 -14.08 10.71
N ASP A 390 10.86 -14.33 11.47
CA ASP A 390 11.89 -13.35 11.81
C ASP A 390 12.60 -12.81 10.58
N GLU A 391 12.89 -13.68 9.61
CA GLU A 391 13.49 -13.27 8.35
C GLU A 391 12.57 -12.31 7.59
N TRP A 392 11.29 -12.68 7.41
CA TRP A 392 10.31 -11.79 6.79
C TRP A 392 10.20 -10.44 7.51
N LEU A 393 10.01 -10.48 8.82
CA LEU A 393 9.89 -9.27 9.64
C LEU A 393 11.12 -8.39 9.51
N THR A 394 12.33 -8.96 9.51
CA THR A 394 13.57 -8.20 9.30
C THR A 394 13.54 -7.42 7.98
N GLN A 395 13.09 -8.06 6.91
CA GLN A 395 13.08 -7.45 5.57
C GLN A 395 12.06 -6.32 5.46
N ILE A 396 10.81 -6.56 5.89
CA ILE A 396 9.76 -5.55 5.81
C ILE A 396 9.96 -4.43 6.84
N ASN A 397 10.44 -4.75 8.05
CA ASN A 397 10.70 -3.74 9.09
C ASN A 397 11.83 -2.80 8.69
N ALA A 398 12.82 -3.25 7.92
CA ALA A 398 13.86 -2.37 7.38
C ALA A 398 13.28 -1.26 6.47
N ILE A 399 12.11 -1.50 5.85
CA ILE A 399 11.36 -0.48 5.10
C ILE A 399 10.49 0.32 6.08
N LEU A 400 9.63 -0.36 6.85
CA LEU A 400 8.67 0.29 7.75
C LEU A 400 9.33 1.22 8.78
N ALA A 401 10.50 0.85 9.29
CA ALA A 401 11.24 1.65 10.26
C ALA A 401 11.57 3.04 9.74
N LYS A 402 11.84 3.20 8.42
CA LYS A 402 12.09 4.52 7.79
C LYS A 402 10.84 5.39 7.71
N HIS A 403 9.68 4.76 7.54
CA HIS A 403 8.40 5.44 7.31
C HIS A 403 7.64 5.75 8.59
N GLN A 404 8.21 5.44 9.76
CA GLN A 404 7.65 5.84 11.04
C GLN A 404 7.58 7.35 11.18
N ILE A 405 6.52 7.85 11.80
CA ILE A 405 6.37 9.28 12.10
C ILE A 405 7.51 9.81 12.99
N ASN A 406 8.07 8.97 13.86
CA ASN A 406 9.25 9.31 14.67
C ASN A 406 10.50 9.57 13.81
N ASN A 407 10.51 9.10 12.56
CA ASN A 407 11.61 9.24 11.59
C ASN A 407 11.22 10.13 10.39
N GLY A 408 10.16 10.95 10.53
CA GLY A 408 9.71 11.88 9.50
C GLY A 408 8.74 11.30 8.47
N GLY A 409 8.32 10.04 8.61
CA GLY A 409 7.29 9.41 7.78
C GLY A 409 5.86 9.61 8.31
N SER A 410 4.92 8.75 7.90
CA SER A 410 3.50 8.82 8.31
C SER A 410 2.95 7.57 9.00
N LEU A 411 3.77 6.54 9.23
CA LEU A 411 3.36 5.34 9.96
C LEU A 411 3.22 5.66 11.46
N ILE A 412 2.02 5.44 11.99
CA ILE A 412 1.63 5.79 13.38
C ILE A 412 1.30 4.58 14.25
N LEU A 413 0.99 3.43 13.67
CA LEU A 413 0.67 2.18 14.38
C LEU A 413 1.21 0.97 13.61
N TYR A 414 1.53 -0.09 14.35
CA TYR A 414 2.01 -1.36 13.80
C TYR A 414 1.20 -2.53 14.38
N GLN A 415 0.67 -3.40 13.52
CA GLN A 415 0.00 -4.64 13.93
C GLN A 415 0.99 -5.80 13.92
N ILE A 416 1.09 -6.55 15.02
CA ILE A 416 1.69 -7.89 15.02
C ILE A 416 0.62 -8.94 14.83
N GLU A 417 0.90 -9.96 14.02
CA GLU A 417 -0.06 -11.06 13.76
C GLU A 417 -1.37 -10.54 13.11
N ASN A 418 -2.37 -11.41 12.99
CA ASN A 418 -3.72 -11.11 12.58
C ASN A 418 -4.75 -12.09 13.16
N GLU A 419 -5.72 -11.61 13.95
CA GLU A 419 -6.87 -12.39 14.42
C GLU A 419 -6.55 -13.72 15.14
N LEU A 420 -5.36 -13.85 15.74
CA LEU A 420 -5.04 -15.02 16.58
C LEU A 420 -5.99 -15.13 17.77
N ASP A 421 -6.88 -16.12 17.75
CA ASP A 421 -7.83 -16.41 18.84
C ASP A 421 -7.31 -17.48 19.83
N MET A 422 -6.04 -17.89 19.68
CA MET A 422 -5.40 -18.92 20.48
C MET A 422 -4.45 -18.35 21.54
N THR A 423 -4.76 -18.52 22.82
CA THR A 423 -4.00 -17.91 23.94
C THR A 423 -3.22 -18.90 24.80
N THR A 424 -2.88 -20.07 24.27
CA THR A 424 -2.11 -21.10 25.01
C THR A 424 -0.69 -20.62 25.33
N PRO A 425 0.05 -21.26 26.27
CA PRO A 425 1.42 -20.84 26.60
C PRO A 425 2.38 -20.75 25.41
N SER A 426 2.20 -21.61 24.40
CA SER A 426 2.98 -21.54 23.14
C SER A 426 2.68 -20.26 22.36
N HIS A 427 1.42 -19.90 22.21
CA HIS A 427 1.01 -18.68 21.50
C HIS A 427 1.39 -17.41 22.28
N GLN A 428 1.38 -17.44 23.61
CA GLN A 428 1.86 -16.31 24.42
C GLN A 428 3.35 -16.05 24.20
N ARG A 429 4.17 -17.11 24.13
CA ARG A 429 5.61 -16.99 23.79
C ARG A 429 5.80 -16.51 22.35
N TYR A 430 5.00 -17.00 21.40
CA TYR A 430 5.01 -16.54 20.02
C TYR A 430 4.69 -15.05 19.90
N MET A 431 3.60 -14.57 20.50
CA MET A 431 3.24 -13.14 20.46
C MET A 431 4.31 -12.27 21.13
N GLN A 432 4.88 -12.72 22.26
CA GLN A 432 6.00 -12.03 22.90
C GLN A 432 7.23 -11.97 21.99
N HIS A 433 7.57 -13.07 21.31
CA HIS A 433 8.66 -13.14 20.35
C HIS A 433 8.45 -12.16 19.19
N LEU A 434 7.25 -12.10 18.60
CA LEU A 434 6.92 -11.12 17.55
C LEU A 434 7.09 -9.68 18.03
N TYR A 435 6.60 -9.36 19.23
CA TYR A 435 6.77 -8.04 19.82
C TYR A 435 8.25 -7.69 19.98
N ASP A 436 9.03 -8.57 20.60
CA ASP A 436 10.47 -8.35 20.85
C ASP A 436 11.23 -8.20 19.53
N LYS A 437 10.91 -9.02 18.52
CA LYS A 437 11.49 -8.95 17.18
C LYS A 437 11.21 -7.62 16.51
N VAL A 438 9.95 -7.19 16.48
CA VAL A 438 9.53 -5.92 15.86
C VAL A 438 10.18 -4.72 16.55
N ARG A 439 10.32 -4.75 17.88
CA ARG A 439 11.09 -3.74 18.63
C ARG A 439 12.58 -3.77 18.28
N ALA A 440 13.19 -4.96 18.20
CA ALA A 440 14.59 -5.13 17.85
C ALA A 440 14.90 -4.61 16.42
N ASP A 441 13.93 -4.69 15.51
CA ASP A 441 14.05 -4.18 14.14
C ASP A 441 13.81 -2.65 14.02
N GLY A 442 13.66 -1.94 15.14
CA GLY A 442 13.58 -0.48 15.17
C GLY A 442 12.18 0.11 15.05
N ILE A 443 11.13 -0.68 15.24
CA ILE A 443 9.76 -0.16 15.32
C ILE A 443 9.49 0.44 16.71
N THR A 444 9.23 1.74 16.73
CA THR A 444 9.08 2.60 17.91
C THR A 444 7.66 3.16 18.10
N VAL A 445 6.80 3.08 17.07
CA VAL A 445 5.38 3.42 17.21
C VAL A 445 4.61 2.39 18.06
N PRO A 446 3.41 2.70 18.57
CA PRO A 446 2.61 1.74 19.32
C PRO A 446 2.26 0.48 18.51
N ILE A 447 2.37 -0.68 19.17
CA ILE A 447 2.08 -2.01 18.64
C ILE A 447 0.73 -2.49 19.15
N PHE A 448 -0.05 -3.11 18.27
CA PHE A 448 -1.33 -3.73 18.61
C PHE A 448 -1.49 -5.10 17.95
N HIS A 449 -2.52 -5.82 18.39
CA HIS A 449 -3.09 -6.98 17.73
C HIS A 449 -4.59 -6.73 17.54
N ASN A 450 -5.16 -7.21 16.44
CA ASN A 450 -6.60 -7.18 16.19
C ASN A 450 -7.25 -8.50 16.64
N ASP A 451 -7.97 -8.46 17.76
CA ASP A 451 -8.70 -9.62 18.26
C ASP A 451 -9.84 -10.02 17.31
N LYS A 452 -9.96 -11.33 17.02
CA LYS A 452 -10.98 -11.91 16.14
C LYS A 452 -12.37 -11.70 16.73
N GLY A 453 -13.03 -10.62 16.33
CA GLY A 453 -14.23 -10.15 17.01
C GLY A 453 -13.87 -9.31 18.23
N ARG A 454 -14.31 -9.69 19.44
CA ARG A 454 -14.10 -8.90 20.67
C ARG A 454 -14.00 -9.82 21.89
N ASN A 455 -13.03 -10.73 21.89
CA ASN A 455 -12.94 -11.75 22.93
C ASN A 455 -12.31 -11.20 24.23
N GLY A 456 -11.58 -10.10 24.13
CA GLY A 456 -10.76 -9.57 25.21
C GLY A 456 -9.41 -10.27 25.27
N TYR A 457 -8.93 -10.77 24.13
CA TYR A 457 -7.61 -11.42 24.03
C TYR A 457 -6.54 -10.41 23.65
N TRP A 458 -5.33 -10.66 24.14
CA TRP A 458 -4.14 -9.85 23.87
C TRP A 458 -4.27 -8.38 24.30
N VAL A 459 -5.02 -8.11 25.38
CA VAL A 459 -5.12 -6.77 25.95
C VAL A 459 -3.75 -6.33 26.52
N PRO A 460 -3.43 -5.02 26.52
CA PRO A 460 -2.25 -4.53 27.19
C PRO A 460 -2.23 -4.90 28.67
N LYS A 461 -1.03 -5.08 29.22
CA LYS A 461 -0.86 -5.27 30.67
C LYS A 461 -1.50 -4.13 31.44
N GLY A 462 -2.22 -4.48 32.51
CA GLY A 462 -2.88 -3.48 33.36
C GLY A 462 -4.24 -2.99 32.84
N SER A 463 -4.87 -3.72 31.91
CA SER A 463 -6.30 -3.54 31.60
C SER A 463 -7.18 -3.69 32.86
N ASN A 464 -6.84 -4.63 33.75
CA ASN A 464 -7.56 -4.94 34.99
C ASN A 464 -9.06 -5.31 34.79
N VAL A 465 -9.46 -5.70 33.58
CA VAL A 465 -10.84 -6.14 33.28
C VAL A 465 -10.95 -7.67 33.44
N PRO A 466 -11.86 -8.17 34.30
CA PRO A 466 -12.06 -9.60 34.48
C PRO A 466 -12.40 -10.33 33.18
N GLY A 467 -11.76 -11.47 32.96
CA GLY A 467 -11.98 -12.33 31.78
C GLY A 467 -11.17 -11.95 30.53
N THR A 468 -10.34 -10.91 30.61
CA THR A 468 -9.38 -10.59 29.54
C THR A 468 -8.11 -11.43 29.65
N VAL A 469 -7.37 -11.54 28.54
CA VAL A 469 -6.07 -12.21 28.47
C VAL A 469 -5.03 -11.18 28.06
N GLU A 470 -4.03 -10.95 28.92
CA GLU A 470 -2.96 -9.99 28.65
C GLU A 470 -2.00 -10.49 27.54
N GLY A 471 -1.55 -9.57 26.71
CA GLY A 471 -0.53 -9.78 25.68
C GLY A 471 0.57 -8.71 25.75
N PRO A 472 1.58 -8.80 24.86
CA PRO A 472 2.68 -7.85 24.82
C PRO A 472 2.31 -6.50 24.18
N ASN A 473 1.08 -6.31 23.73
CA ASN A 473 0.63 -5.13 22.98
C ASN A 473 0.58 -3.85 23.82
N ASP A 474 0.73 -2.71 23.15
CA ASP A 474 0.57 -1.38 23.74
C ASP A 474 -0.91 -0.93 23.72
N LEU A 475 -1.66 -1.38 22.72
CA LEU A 475 -3.07 -1.07 22.49
C LEU A 475 -3.88 -2.36 22.28
N TYR A 476 -5.10 -2.39 22.80
CA TYR A 476 -6.08 -3.41 22.43
C TYR A 476 -6.87 -2.92 21.23
N ALA A 477 -6.94 -3.73 20.18
CA ALA A 477 -7.81 -3.53 19.04
C ALA A 477 -8.64 -4.78 18.79
N PHE A 478 -9.78 -4.61 18.15
CA PHE A 478 -10.75 -5.68 17.94
C PHE A 478 -11.49 -5.49 16.62
N ASP A 479 -12.02 -6.57 16.08
CA ASP A 479 -12.68 -6.57 14.77
C ASP A 479 -14.20 -6.71 14.87
N GLY A 480 -14.89 -6.26 13.82
CA GLY A 480 -16.33 -6.17 13.83
C GLY A 480 -16.95 -6.12 12.44
N TYR A 481 -17.66 -7.20 12.10
CA TYR A 481 -18.42 -7.28 10.85
C TYR A 481 -19.93 -7.41 11.10
N PRO A 482 -20.58 -6.49 11.85
CA PRO A 482 -21.97 -6.66 12.29
C PRO A 482 -23.00 -6.33 11.18
N GLY A 483 -22.63 -6.46 9.89
CA GLY A 483 -23.50 -6.19 8.75
C GLY A 483 -24.66 -7.16 8.61
N GLY A 484 -25.71 -6.75 7.90
CA GLY A 484 -26.76 -7.70 7.49
C GLY A 484 -26.37 -8.42 6.19
N SER A 485 -27.05 -9.52 5.88
CA SER A 485 -26.74 -10.34 4.71
C SER A 485 -27.38 -9.85 3.42
N CYS A 486 -26.82 -10.31 2.30
CA CYS A 486 -27.51 -10.38 1.03
C CYS A 486 -28.32 -11.67 0.95
N ASN A 487 -29.48 -11.62 0.31
CA ASN A 487 -30.25 -12.81 -0.02
C ASN A 487 -29.56 -13.59 -1.14
N VAL A 488 -29.89 -14.86 -1.28
CA VAL A 488 -29.30 -15.74 -2.30
C VAL A 488 -29.55 -15.24 -3.72
N ASP A 489 -30.62 -14.48 -3.96
CA ASP A 489 -30.96 -13.89 -5.26
C ASP A 489 -30.23 -12.57 -5.57
N GLY A 490 -29.32 -12.13 -4.69
CA GLY A 490 -28.61 -10.86 -4.83
C GLY A 490 -29.43 -9.64 -4.39
N SER A 491 -30.60 -9.81 -3.78
CA SER A 491 -31.35 -8.70 -3.18
C SER A 491 -30.87 -8.38 -1.75
N THR A 492 -31.06 -7.14 -1.29
CA THR A 492 -30.64 -6.73 0.06
C THR A 492 -31.51 -7.38 1.14
N GLY A 493 -30.87 -8.05 2.11
CA GLY A 493 -31.55 -8.56 3.30
C GLY A 493 -31.84 -7.49 4.37
N ASN A 494 -32.29 -7.94 5.54
CA ASN A 494 -32.75 -7.08 6.65
C ASN A 494 -31.63 -6.43 7.48
N PRO A 495 -31.85 -5.19 7.96
CA PRO A 495 -31.32 -4.55 9.14
C PRO A 495 -30.66 -5.38 10.22
N THR A 496 -29.35 -5.35 10.45
CA THR A 496 -28.83 -5.78 11.76
C THR A 496 -28.84 -4.58 12.71
N VAL A 497 -28.98 -4.84 14.01
CA VAL A 497 -28.93 -3.80 15.03
C VAL A 497 -27.49 -3.35 15.23
N ALA A 498 -27.25 -2.03 15.19
CA ALA A 498 -25.94 -1.48 15.51
C ALA A 498 -25.61 -1.72 16.99
N PRO A 499 -24.51 -2.41 17.30
CA PRO A 499 -24.16 -2.76 18.66
C PRO A 499 -23.39 -1.64 19.37
N ASP A 500 -23.58 -1.53 20.68
CA ASP A 500 -22.81 -0.61 21.53
C ASP A 500 -21.52 -1.29 22.02
N TRP A 501 -20.37 -0.91 21.44
CA TRP A 501 -19.04 -1.51 21.72
C TRP A 501 -18.08 -0.57 22.46
N GLY A 502 -18.62 0.39 23.22
CA GLY A 502 -17.82 1.31 24.01
C GLY A 502 -18.64 1.95 25.14
N LEU A 503 -18.68 3.28 25.19
CA LEU A 503 -19.27 4.08 26.30
C LEU A 503 -20.71 3.71 26.67
N TYR A 504 -21.52 3.22 25.73
CA TYR A 504 -22.92 2.83 25.95
C TYR A 504 -23.13 1.32 25.97
N GLY A 505 -22.06 0.54 25.84
CA GLY A 505 -22.10 -0.92 25.78
C GLY A 505 -22.23 -1.59 27.15
N PRO A 506 -22.40 -2.92 27.16
CA PRO A 506 -22.55 -3.70 28.39
C PRO A 506 -21.27 -3.78 29.26
N GLY A 507 -20.11 -3.36 28.74
CA GLY A 507 -18.83 -3.42 29.45
C GLY A 507 -18.15 -4.81 29.45
N GLY A 508 -16.97 -4.89 30.07
CA GLY A 508 -16.24 -6.14 30.30
C GLY A 508 -15.41 -6.64 29.12
N ALA A 509 -14.82 -7.83 29.27
CA ALA A 509 -13.87 -8.41 28.32
C ALA A 509 -14.42 -8.54 26.88
N LYS A 510 -15.74 -8.74 26.73
CA LYS A 510 -16.41 -8.88 25.42
C LYS A 510 -17.18 -7.64 24.97
N GLY A 511 -17.01 -6.53 25.68
CA GLY A 511 -17.73 -5.28 25.45
C GLY A 511 -17.02 -4.34 24.46
N GLY A 512 -16.10 -4.83 23.63
CA GLY A 512 -15.32 -4.01 22.70
C GLY A 512 -14.26 -3.18 23.43
N ALA A 513 -14.30 -1.85 23.28
CA ALA A 513 -13.32 -0.93 23.86
C ALA A 513 -13.19 -1.04 25.39
N SER A 514 -14.27 -1.49 26.07
CA SER A 514 -14.28 -1.70 27.52
C SER A 514 -13.40 -2.86 28.01
N ALA A 515 -12.85 -3.69 27.12
CA ALA A 515 -11.85 -4.70 27.46
C ALA A 515 -10.47 -4.08 27.78
N SER A 516 -10.24 -2.82 27.40
CA SER A 516 -9.02 -2.07 27.71
C SER A 516 -9.35 -0.59 27.97
N PRO A 517 -9.93 -0.26 29.14
CA PRO A 517 -10.48 1.07 29.41
C PRO A 517 -9.43 2.18 29.52
N ASN A 518 -8.14 1.83 29.57
CA ASN A 518 -7.03 2.77 29.67
C ASN A 518 -6.42 3.14 28.30
N THR A 519 -6.88 2.49 27.22
CA THR A 519 -6.45 2.77 25.84
C THR A 519 -7.63 3.32 25.02
N PRO A 520 -7.38 4.01 23.89
CA PRO A 520 -8.46 4.47 23.02
C PRO A 520 -9.34 3.32 22.53
N GLY A 521 -10.62 3.60 22.28
CA GLY A 521 -11.49 2.65 21.59
C GLY A 521 -11.02 2.41 20.16
N PHE A 522 -10.63 1.17 19.85
CA PHE A 522 -9.94 0.82 18.61
C PHE A 522 -10.61 -0.36 17.90
N ALA A 523 -11.33 -0.07 16.81
CA ALA A 523 -11.80 -1.09 15.86
C ALA A 523 -10.79 -1.21 14.70
N ALA A 524 -9.98 -2.27 14.72
CA ALA A 524 -8.90 -2.46 13.75
C ALA A 524 -9.44 -2.88 12.39
N GLU A 525 -10.47 -3.71 12.33
CA GLU A 525 -11.26 -3.96 11.13
C GLU A 525 -12.74 -3.82 11.43
N PHE A 526 -13.39 -2.84 10.79
CA PHE A 526 -14.84 -2.72 10.84
C PHE A 526 -15.44 -2.86 9.43
N GLY A 527 -16.48 -3.68 9.31
CA GLY A 527 -17.08 -4.04 8.03
C GLY A 527 -17.42 -2.83 7.14
N GLY A 528 -16.65 -2.67 6.07
CA GLY A 528 -16.89 -1.78 4.93
C GLY A 528 -17.60 -2.47 3.77
N GLY A 529 -17.83 -3.78 3.85
CA GLY A 529 -18.43 -4.63 2.83
C GLY A 529 -18.35 -6.10 3.21
N TRP A 530 -18.24 -7.01 2.24
CA TRP A 530 -18.08 -8.44 2.44
C TRP A 530 -17.45 -9.10 1.20
N PHE A 531 -16.67 -10.17 1.39
CA PHE A 531 -16.11 -10.95 0.27
C PHE A 531 -17.19 -11.80 -0.41
N ASP A 532 -16.92 -12.31 -1.62
CA ASP A 532 -17.83 -13.18 -2.35
C ASP A 532 -17.10 -14.41 -2.89
N TYR A 533 -17.82 -15.50 -3.15
CA TYR A 533 -17.25 -16.83 -3.37
C TYR A 533 -17.67 -17.48 -4.70
N TRP A 534 -16.88 -18.46 -5.16
CA TRP A 534 -17.18 -19.23 -6.38
C TRP A 534 -18.55 -19.89 -6.32
N GLY A 535 -19.38 -19.64 -7.33
CA GLY A 535 -20.74 -20.16 -7.37
C GLY A 535 -21.75 -19.39 -6.54
N SER A 536 -21.45 -18.16 -6.09
CA SER A 536 -22.45 -17.22 -5.59
C SER A 536 -23.29 -16.61 -6.75
N ASN A 537 -24.18 -15.66 -6.45
CA ASN A 537 -24.97 -14.91 -7.45
C ASN A 537 -24.51 -13.45 -7.61
N ASP A 538 -23.20 -13.19 -7.56
CA ASP A 538 -22.59 -11.85 -7.62
C ASP A 538 -23.13 -10.91 -6.52
N THR A 539 -22.61 -11.07 -5.31
CA THR A 539 -23.18 -10.35 -4.15
C THR A 539 -22.57 -8.96 -3.94
N TYR A 540 -21.53 -8.54 -4.68
CA TYR A 540 -20.91 -7.23 -4.47
C TYR A 540 -21.85 -6.03 -4.70
N PRO A 541 -22.69 -5.98 -5.76
CA PRO A 541 -23.67 -4.91 -5.93
C PRO A 541 -24.65 -4.81 -4.76
N CYS A 542 -25.13 -5.96 -4.27
CA CYS A 542 -25.99 -6.02 -3.10
C CYS A 542 -25.27 -5.54 -1.83
N THR A 543 -24.05 -6.02 -1.61
CA THR A 543 -23.22 -5.68 -0.46
C THR A 543 -22.93 -4.17 -0.42
N ALA A 544 -22.68 -3.55 -1.58
CA ALA A 544 -22.49 -2.10 -1.68
C ALA A 544 -23.71 -1.30 -1.23
N GLN A 545 -24.93 -1.79 -1.50
CA GLN A 545 -26.18 -1.17 -1.04
C GLN A 545 -26.45 -1.47 0.44
N ARG A 546 -26.23 -2.73 0.85
CA ARG A 546 -26.51 -3.24 2.18
C ARG A 546 -25.61 -2.60 3.25
N ALA A 547 -24.32 -2.54 2.97
CA ALA A 547 -23.34 -1.76 3.72
C ALA A 547 -23.20 -0.33 3.15
N GLY A 548 -24.28 0.23 2.61
CA GLY A 548 -24.32 1.55 1.97
C GLY A 548 -24.49 2.71 2.94
N SER A 549 -24.89 3.88 2.42
CA SER A 549 -24.97 5.15 3.17
C SER A 549 -25.75 5.06 4.50
N ALA A 550 -26.91 4.38 4.49
CA ALA A 550 -27.74 4.19 5.69
C ALA A 550 -27.02 3.38 6.78
N TYR A 551 -26.36 2.28 6.39
CA TYR A 551 -25.56 1.45 7.29
C TYR A 551 -24.42 2.27 7.91
N GLN A 552 -23.68 3.03 7.10
CA GLN A 552 -22.55 3.83 7.58
C GLN A 552 -22.99 4.89 8.59
N ARG A 553 -24.07 5.62 8.33
CA ARG A 553 -24.58 6.62 9.29
C ARG A 553 -24.99 5.99 10.61
N VAL A 554 -25.68 4.85 10.58
CA VAL A 554 -26.17 4.18 11.80
C VAL A 554 -25.03 3.49 12.55
N PHE A 555 -24.27 2.61 11.90
CA PHE A 555 -23.21 1.84 12.55
C PHE A 555 -22.02 2.72 12.92
N TYR A 556 -21.51 3.53 11.99
CA TYR A 556 -20.32 4.33 12.27
C TYR A 556 -20.66 5.53 13.16
N GLY A 557 -21.89 6.07 13.07
CA GLY A 557 -22.41 7.02 14.06
C GLY A 557 -22.50 6.42 15.47
N THR A 558 -22.92 5.14 15.58
CA THR A 558 -22.89 4.40 16.85
C THR A 558 -21.46 4.22 17.37
N ASN A 559 -20.50 3.92 16.51
CA ASN A 559 -19.08 3.81 16.89
C ASN A 559 -18.54 5.14 17.44
N ILE A 560 -18.82 6.26 16.75
CA ILE A 560 -18.41 7.61 17.18
C ILE A 560 -19.04 7.93 18.55
N ALA A 561 -20.34 7.69 18.74
CA ALA A 561 -21.02 7.90 20.02
C ALA A 561 -20.44 7.01 21.15
N ASN A 562 -20.00 5.80 20.82
CA ASN A 562 -19.38 4.88 21.77
C ASN A 562 -17.90 5.20 22.08
N GLY A 563 -17.32 6.26 21.49
CA GLY A 563 -15.95 6.68 21.77
C GLY A 563 -14.88 5.83 21.07
N LEU A 564 -15.21 5.20 19.95
CA LEU A 564 -14.23 4.50 19.11
C LEU A 564 -13.49 5.54 18.25
N THR A 565 -12.33 5.99 18.71
CA THR A 565 -11.56 7.08 18.08
C THR A 565 -10.45 6.59 17.15
N ILE A 566 -10.24 5.28 17.07
CA ILE A 566 -9.41 4.63 16.05
C ILE A 566 -10.26 3.58 15.33
N GLN A 567 -10.47 3.76 14.03
CA GLN A 567 -11.29 2.87 13.21
C GLN A 567 -10.62 2.67 11.84
N SER A 568 -10.59 1.43 11.32
CA SER A 568 -10.31 1.16 9.91
C SER A 568 -11.46 0.39 9.26
N PHE A 569 -11.97 0.90 8.14
CA PHE A 569 -13.07 0.26 7.41
C PHE A 569 -12.54 -0.74 6.36
N TYR A 570 -12.73 -2.02 6.64
CA TYR A 570 -12.28 -3.16 5.83
C TYR A 570 -13.42 -3.64 4.93
N MET A 571 -13.40 -3.47 3.59
CA MET A 571 -12.46 -2.71 2.78
C MET A 571 -12.97 -1.31 2.45
N THR A 572 -12.04 -0.37 2.27
CA THR A 572 -12.32 0.93 1.64
C THR A 572 -12.08 0.87 0.14
N PHE A 573 -11.00 0.21 -0.29
CA PHE A 573 -10.76 -0.22 -1.67
C PHE A 573 -10.25 -1.66 -1.65
N GLY A 574 -10.98 -2.56 -2.30
CA GLY A 574 -10.61 -3.98 -2.32
C GLY A 574 -9.64 -4.37 -3.45
N GLY A 575 -9.94 -3.98 -4.69
CA GLY A 575 -9.09 -4.24 -5.87
C GLY A 575 -9.31 -5.61 -6.52
N THR A 576 -8.27 -6.13 -7.19
CA THR A 576 -8.30 -7.38 -7.96
C THR A 576 -7.29 -8.38 -7.40
N SER A 577 -7.74 -9.58 -7.04
CA SER A 577 -6.86 -10.70 -6.72
C SER A 577 -6.36 -11.36 -8.02
N TRP A 578 -5.45 -10.69 -8.72
CA TRP A 578 -4.89 -11.13 -9.99
C TRP A 578 -3.96 -12.35 -9.83
N GLY A 579 -3.66 -13.03 -10.93
CA GLY A 579 -2.88 -14.27 -10.90
C GLY A 579 -3.51 -15.35 -10.01
N TRP A 580 -2.65 -16.10 -9.32
CA TRP A 580 -3.03 -17.14 -8.35
C TRP A 580 -3.07 -16.64 -6.89
N LEU A 581 -3.13 -15.32 -6.70
CA LEU A 581 -3.25 -14.66 -5.39
C LEU A 581 -4.48 -15.08 -4.55
N PRO A 582 -5.70 -15.25 -5.12
CA PRO A 582 -6.88 -15.49 -4.30
C PRO A 582 -6.81 -16.84 -3.57
N ALA A 583 -7.35 -16.89 -2.34
CA ALA A 583 -7.65 -18.15 -1.68
C ALA A 583 -8.84 -18.85 -2.37
N PRO A 584 -9.02 -20.17 -2.22
CA PRO A 584 -10.14 -20.91 -2.82
C PRO A 584 -11.55 -20.43 -2.45
N VAL A 585 -11.67 -19.58 -1.41
CA VAL A 585 -12.93 -19.02 -0.92
C VAL A 585 -13.41 -17.80 -1.70
N VAL A 586 -12.55 -17.18 -2.51
CA VAL A 586 -12.87 -15.99 -3.32
C VAL A 586 -12.47 -16.21 -4.78
N PHE A 587 -13.02 -15.39 -5.68
CA PHE A 587 -12.65 -15.37 -7.09
C PHE A 587 -11.72 -14.17 -7.40
N THR A 588 -11.53 -13.84 -8.68
CA THR A 588 -10.56 -12.81 -9.10
C THR A 588 -10.92 -11.41 -8.60
N SER A 589 -12.16 -10.95 -8.79
CA SER A 589 -12.57 -9.66 -8.22
C SER A 589 -12.48 -9.70 -6.70
N TYR A 590 -12.01 -8.61 -6.11
CA TYR A 590 -12.12 -8.34 -4.69
C TYR A 590 -12.76 -6.97 -4.46
N ASP A 591 -13.76 -6.60 -5.26
CA ASP A 591 -14.49 -5.32 -5.14
C ASP A 591 -15.05 -5.07 -3.73
N TYR A 592 -15.49 -6.14 -3.08
CA TYR A 592 -15.94 -6.17 -1.69
C TYR A 592 -17.25 -5.40 -1.41
N GLY A 593 -17.86 -4.76 -2.42
CA GLY A 593 -18.91 -3.76 -2.20
C GLY A 593 -18.40 -2.55 -1.41
N SER A 594 -17.10 -2.27 -1.52
CA SER A 594 -16.38 -1.25 -0.76
C SER A 594 -16.71 0.19 -1.23
N ALA A 595 -16.22 1.20 -0.52
CA ALA A 595 -16.54 2.60 -0.84
C ALA A 595 -15.95 3.06 -2.18
N ILE A 596 -14.75 2.56 -2.50
CA ILE A 596 -14.08 2.75 -3.77
C ILE A 596 -14.16 1.41 -4.51
N ASP A 597 -14.84 1.38 -5.66
CA ASP A 597 -15.02 0.14 -6.42
C ASP A 597 -13.71 -0.38 -7.05
N GLU A 598 -13.73 -1.61 -7.58
CA GLU A 598 -12.59 -2.24 -8.24
C GLU A 598 -12.05 -1.41 -9.44
N THR A 599 -12.89 -0.61 -10.09
CA THR A 599 -12.51 0.31 -11.18
C THR A 599 -11.93 1.64 -10.68
N ARG A 600 -11.81 1.78 -9.35
CA ARG A 600 -11.41 2.97 -8.58
C ARG A 600 -12.48 4.08 -8.56
N GLY A 601 -13.73 3.79 -8.89
CA GLY A 601 -14.85 4.72 -8.83
C GLY A 601 -15.32 4.97 -7.39
N LEU A 602 -15.82 6.18 -7.11
CA LEU A 602 -16.42 6.52 -5.81
C LEU A 602 -17.90 6.16 -5.82
N ARG A 603 -18.33 5.25 -4.94
CA ARG A 603 -19.75 4.94 -4.74
C ARG A 603 -20.45 5.99 -3.87
N GLU A 604 -21.78 5.95 -3.82
CA GLU A 604 -22.58 6.81 -2.93
C GLU A 604 -22.12 6.73 -1.47
N LYS A 605 -21.78 5.52 -1.01
CA LYS A 605 -21.23 5.31 0.34
C LYS A 605 -19.87 6.00 0.57
N ALA A 606 -19.05 6.23 -0.46
CA ALA A 606 -17.84 7.06 -0.32
C ALA A 606 -18.18 8.54 -0.10
N GLN A 607 -19.31 9.02 -0.65
CA GLN A 607 -19.80 10.37 -0.41
C GLN A 607 -20.35 10.52 1.02
N THR A 608 -21.00 9.49 1.56
CA THR A 608 -21.39 9.47 2.99
C THR A 608 -20.16 9.48 3.90
N MET A 609 -19.13 8.69 3.59
CA MET A 609 -17.85 8.74 4.31
C MET A 609 -17.20 10.13 4.25
N LYS A 610 -17.32 10.82 3.12
CA LYS A 610 -16.84 12.20 2.97
C LYS A 610 -17.51 13.15 3.95
N LEU A 611 -18.83 13.09 4.09
CA LEU A 611 -19.57 13.94 5.03
C LEU A 611 -19.14 13.69 6.47
N MET A 612 -19.09 12.43 6.88
CA MET A 612 -18.70 12.03 8.25
C MET A 612 -17.22 12.31 8.54
N GLY A 613 -16.33 12.02 7.59
CA GLY A 613 -14.89 12.21 7.75
C GLY A 613 -14.51 13.68 7.82
N HIS A 614 -15.09 14.56 6.99
CA HIS A 614 -14.82 16.00 7.08
C HIS A 614 -15.42 16.63 8.35
N PHE A 615 -16.55 16.13 8.83
CA PHE A 615 -17.08 16.48 10.15
C PHE A 615 -16.05 16.17 11.26
N LEU A 616 -15.56 14.93 11.33
CA LEU A 616 -14.57 14.51 12.32
C LEU A 616 -13.23 15.26 12.18
N ASN A 617 -12.80 15.51 10.95
CA ASN A 617 -11.59 16.29 10.69
C ASN A 617 -11.74 17.77 11.07
N THR A 618 -12.96 18.30 11.10
CA THR A 618 -13.24 19.68 11.49
C THR A 618 -13.39 19.83 13.01
N VAL A 619 -14.10 18.90 13.66
CA VAL A 619 -14.52 19.02 15.06
C VAL A 619 -13.58 18.21 15.96
N LYS A 620 -12.38 18.77 16.21
CA LYS A 620 -11.31 18.09 16.96
C LYS A 620 -11.71 17.69 18.38
N ASP A 621 -12.66 18.40 18.99
CA ASP A 621 -13.22 18.09 20.30
C ASP A 621 -13.76 16.66 20.42
N LEU A 622 -14.18 16.05 19.32
CA LEU A 622 -14.73 14.68 19.31
C LEU A 622 -13.69 13.61 19.63
N ALA A 623 -12.39 13.93 19.63
CA ALA A 623 -11.34 13.03 20.05
C ALA A 623 -11.23 12.87 21.59
N GLN A 624 -12.06 13.56 22.37
CA GLN A 624 -12.12 13.46 23.82
C GLN A 624 -13.56 13.56 24.33
N MET A 625 -14.32 12.47 24.17
CA MET A 625 -15.73 12.44 24.56
C MET A 625 -15.97 11.49 25.75
N GLU A 626 -16.86 11.91 26.64
CA GLU A 626 -17.44 11.09 27.71
C GLU A 626 -18.95 11.01 27.57
N LYS A 627 -19.57 10.03 28.22
CA LYS A 627 -21.03 9.93 28.30
C LYS A 627 -21.58 11.07 29.15
N ALA A 628 -22.51 11.85 28.60
CA ALA A 628 -23.23 12.89 29.34
C ALA A 628 -24.54 12.33 29.94
N GLU A 629 -25.26 13.20 30.67
CA GLU A 629 -26.59 12.89 31.21
C GLU A 629 -27.55 12.48 30.07
N GLY A 630 -28.32 11.41 30.30
CA GLY A 630 -29.25 10.90 29.30
C GLY A 630 -30.31 11.94 28.92
N LEU A 631 -30.65 12.00 27.63
CA LEU A 631 -31.71 12.85 27.11
C LEU A 631 -32.93 12.00 26.79
N GLN A 632 -34.11 12.47 27.19
CA GLN A 632 -35.37 11.78 26.93
C GLN A 632 -36.04 12.36 25.68
N PRO A 633 -36.08 11.62 24.56
CA PRO A 633 -36.89 12.01 23.40
C PRO A 633 -38.38 11.87 23.72
N SER A 634 -39.22 12.66 23.04
CA SER A 634 -40.67 12.59 23.15
C SER A 634 -41.29 11.31 22.56
N SER A 635 -40.49 10.49 21.87
CA SER A 635 -40.87 9.23 21.25
C SER A 635 -39.92 8.12 21.70
N GLU A 636 -40.46 7.03 22.26
CA GLU A 636 -39.68 5.86 22.70
C GLU A 636 -39.01 5.09 21.54
N LYS A 637 -39.48 5.35 20.31
CA LYS A 637 -38.90 4.80 19.07
C LYS A 637 -37.60 5.47 18.65
N ILE A 638 -37.16 6.49 19.38
CA ILE A 638 -35.92 7.22 19.10
C ILE A 638 -34.91 6.93 20.20
N LYS A 639 -33.67 6.63 19.79
CA LYS A 639 -32.49 6.59 20.64
C LYS A 639 -31.70 7.86 20.42
N LEU A 640 -31.28 8.50 21.50
CA LEU A 640 -30.45 9.71 21.48
C LEU A 640 -29.21 9.50 22.33
N TYR A 641 -28.05 9.31 21.69
CA TYR A 641 -26.78 9.37 22.39
C TYR A 641 -26.43 10.83 22.70
N HIS A 642 -25.81 11.05 23.85
CA HIS A 642 -25.43 12.38 24.31
C HIS A 642 -24.05 12.31 24.98
N ASN A 643 -23.04 12.81 24.27
CA ASN A 643 -21.67 12.84 24.72
C ASN A 643 -21.24 14.29 25.03
N VAL A 644 -20.23 14.42 25.89
CA VAL A 644 -19.61 15.70 26.26
C VAL A 644 -18.10 15.63 26.17
N ASN A 645 -17.49 16.68 25.62
CA ASN A 645 -16.07 16.93 25.83
C ASN A 645 -15.87 17.61 27.19
N PRO A 646 -15.18 16.96 28.15
CA PRO A 646 -15.05 17.49 29.51
C PRO A 646 -14.19 18.77 29.58
N SER A 647 -13.37 19.04 28.55
CA SER A 647 -12.46 20.18 28.52
C SER A 647 -13.12 21.42 27.90
N THR A 648 -13.94 21.25 26.86
CA THR A 648 -14.53 22.37 26.11
C THR A 648 -16.03 22.54 26.35
N GLY A 649 -16.71 21.52 26.88
CA GLY A 649 -18.16 21.51 27.06
C GLY A 649 -18.95 21.18 25.79
N THR A 650 -18.27 21.01 24.63
CA THR A 650 -18.87 20.62 23.35
C THR A 650 -19.67 19.33 23.50
N ARG A 651 -20.86 19.29 22.90
CA ARG A 651 -21.76 18.14 22.92
C ARG A 651 -21.87 17.52 21.54
N LEU A 652 -21.85 16.19 21.51
CA LEU A 652 -22.28 15.40 20.35
C LEU A 652 -23.59 14.73 20.71
N LEU A 653 -24.59 14.92 19.85
CA LEU A 653 -25.88 14.24 19.95
C LEU A 653 -26.03 13.34 18.72
N VAL A 654 -26.25 12.05 18.92
CA VAL A 654 -26.48 11.12 17.80
C VAL A 654 -27.89 10.54 17.92
N ALA A 655 -28.77 10.94 17.01
CA ALA A 655 -30.16 10.52 16.97
C ALA A 655 -30.36 9.42 15.92
N MET A 656 -31.09 8.36 16.28
CA MET A 656 -31.47 7.26 15.39
C MET A 656 -32.70 6.53 15.94
N HIS A 657 -33.21 5.54 15.21
CA HIS A 657 -34.30 4.71 15.72
C HIS A 657 -33.90 3.82 16.92
N ASN A 658 -34.90 3.37 17.67
CA ASN A 658 -34.81 2.39 18.74
C ASN A 658 -35.84 1.26 18.49
N PRO A 659 -35.41 0.05 18.07
CA PRO A 659 -34.02 -0.35 17.83
C PRO A 659 -33.41 0.33 16.58
N PRO A 660 -32.07 0.47 16.51
CA PRO A 660 -31.35 1.14 15.40
C PRO A 660 -31.68 0.67 13.98
N ASN A 661 -32.18 -0.56 13.81
CA ASN A 661 -32.51 -1.14 12.50
C ASN A 661 -33.97 -0.91 12.07
N ALA A 662 -34.77 -0.20 12.86
CA ALA A 662 -36.12 0.17 12.45
C ALA A 662 -36.11 1.13 11.25
N ARG A 663 -37.21 1.09 10.50
CA ARG A 663 -37.38 1.77 9.20
C ARG A 663 -38.66 2.61 9.16
N THR A 664 -39.20 2.94 10.34
CA THR A 664 -40.37 3.79 10.47
C THR A 664 -39.99 5.25 10.20
N ASP A 665 -40.98 6.12 10.27
CA ASP A 665 -40.83 7.53 10.03
C ASP A 665 -41.38 8.27 11.24
N ASP A 666 -40.47 8.67 12.13
CA ASP A 666 -40.82 9.12 13.47
C ASP A 666 -40.31 10.53 13.72
N SER A 667 -41.26 11.39 14.10
CA SER A 667 -41.01 12.76 14.53
C SER A 667 -40.86 12.82 16.04
N PHE A 668 -39.99 13.71 16.54
CA PHE A 668 -39.74 13.84 17.98
C PHE A 668 -39.24 15.24 18.37
N THR A 669 -39.21 15.49 19.67
CA THR A 669 -38.52 16.62 20.31
C THR A 669 -37.82 16.13 21.57
N PHE A 670 -36.95 16.94 22.16
CA PHE A 670 -36.37 16.66 23.46
C PHE A 670 -35.97 17.95 24.17
N LYS A 671 -35.71 17.86 25.48
CA LYS A 671 -35.12 18.98 26.25
C LYS A 671 -33.69 18.66 26.57
N ALA A 672 -32.81 19.65 26.48
CA ALA A 672 -31.40 19.51 26.82
C ALA A 672 -30.90 20.70 27.62
N LYS A 673 -30.11 20.40 28.66
CA LYS A 673 -29.29 21.39 29.36
C LYS A 673 -27.96 21.48 28.64
N LEU A 674 -27.74 22.58 27.93
CA LEU A 674 -26.54 22.83 27.15
C LEU A 674 -25.65 23.83 27.89
N PRO A 675 -24.35 23.95 27.55
CA PRO A 675 -23.46 24.94 28.17
C PRO A 675 -24.00 26.37 28.09
N ASP A 676 -24.79 26.67 27.05
CA ASP A 676 -25.31 27.99 26.74
C ASP A 676 -26.72 28.26 27.33
N GLY A 677 -27.36 27.27 27.95
CA GLY A 677 -28.69 27.38 28.57
C GLY A 677 -29.56 26.13 28.43
N ASP A 678 -30.82 26.25 28.86
CA ASP A 678 -31.83 25.20 28.77
C ASP A 678 -32.70 25.39 27.53
N TYR A 679 -32.85 24.33 26.73
CA TYR A 679 -33.52 24.37 25.44
C TYR A 679 -34.50 23.21 25.25
N ALA A 680 -35.63 23.49 24.60
CA ALA A 680 -36.47 22.49 23.93
C ALA A 680 -36.07 22.46 22.46
N ILE A 681 -35.68 21.29 21.95
CA ILE A 681 -35.11 21.12 20.61
C ILE A 681 -36.05 20.25 19.76
N PRO A 682 -36.51 20.73 18.60
CA PRO A 682 -36.29 22.08 18.06
C PRO A 682 -37.24 23.09 18.72
N GLN A 683 -36.94 24.38 18.61
CA GLN A 683 -37.83 25.46 19.06
C GLN A 683 -38.89 25.81 18.01
N ALA A 684 -38.66 25.50 16.74
CA ALA A 684 -39.63 25.55 15.65
C ALA A 684 -39.38 24.43 14.62
N GLY A 685 -40.44 23.98 13.96
CA GLY A 685 -40.37 22.82 13.05
C GLY A 685 -40.39 21.48 13.79
N THR A 686 -39.97 20.41 13.11
CA THR A 686 -40.03 19.04 13.61
C THR A 686 -38.72 18.28 13.37
N LEU A 687 -38.16 17.63 14.39
CA LEU A 687 -37.08 16.65 14.19
C LEU A 687 -37.67 15.34 13.70
N ARG A 688 -36.98 14.67 12.79
CA ARG A 688 -37.45 13.44 12.14
C ARG A 688 -36.31 12.46 11.96
N ILE A 689 -36.54 11.17 12.22
CA ILE A 689 -35.71 10.08 11.70
C ILE A 689 -36.61 9.28 10.76
N ASN A 690 -36.25 9.21 9.48
CA ASN A 690 -37.01 8.50 8.46
C ASN A 690 -36.18 7.33 7.91
N GLY A 691 -36.73 6.12 8.03
CA GLY A 691 -36.08 4.91 7.57
C GLY A 691 -34.86 4.53 8.40
N TYR A 692 -33.95 3.77 7.78
CA TYR A 692 -32.72 3.33 8.43
C TYR A 692 -31.69 4.48 8.37
N ASP A 693 -31.75 5.40 9.34
CA ASP A 693 -30.96 6.63 9.35
C ASP A 693 -30.46 7.00 10.75
N ALA A 694 -29.39 7.79 10.78
CA ALA A 694 -28.86 8.42 11.98
C ALA A 694 -28.31 9.82 11.67
N LYS A 695 -28.44 10.76 12.62
CA LYS A 695 -28.00 12.15 12.47
C LYS A 695 -27.06 12.54 13.62
N MET A 696 -25.96 13.22 13.31
CA MET A 696 -24.96 13.69 14.26
C MET A 696 -25.03 15.22 14.40
N TRP A 697 -25.46 15.69 15.56
CA TRP A 697 -25.65 17.10 15.87
C TRP A 697 -24.63 17.59 16.89
N LEU A 698 -24.35 18.89 16.82
CA LEU A 698 -23.45 19.58 17.74
C LEU A 698 -24.20 20.60 18.58
N ALA A 699 -23.73 20.77 19.82
CA ALA A 699 -24.15 21.85 20.70
C ALA A 699 -23.00 22.35 21.57
N GLY A 700 -23.06 23.62 21.97
CA GLY A 700 -22.06 24.27 22.80
C GLY A 700 -20.65 24.28 22.21
N TYR A 701 -20.54 24.49 20.90
CA TYR A 701 -19.30 24.38 20.12
C TYR A 701 -18.81 25.75 19.64
N ASP A 702 -17.51 25.97 19.73
CA ASP A 702 -16.86 27.16 19.16
C ASP A 702 -16.48 26.89 17.70
N MET A 703 -17.10 27.62 16.78
CA MET A 703 -16.98 27.46 15.33
C MET A 703 -16.27 28.70 14.77
N GLU A 704 -14.95 28.62 14.62
CA GLU A 704 -14.09 29.78 14.36
C GLU A 704 -14.32 30.91 15.37
N ARG A 705 -14.86 32.05 14.94
CA ARG A 705 -15.17 33.20 15.79
C ARG A 705 -16.66 33.24 16.17
N GLN A 706 -17.39 32.18 15.85
CA GLN A 706 -18.81 32.00 16.14
C GLN A 706 -19.00 31.03 17.31
N ARG A 707 -20.13 31.18 18.02
CA ARG A 707 -20.55 30.25 19.07
C ARG A 707 -21.82 29.55 18.61
N LEU A 708 -21.71 28.26 18.34
CA LEU A 708 -22.85 27.40 18.05
C LEU A 708 -23.48 26.94 19.37
N VAL A 709 -24.69 27.45 19.64
CA VAL A 709 -25.50 27.00 20.78
C VAL A 709 -25.96 25.57 20.51
N TYR A 710 -26.62 25.33 19.37
CA TYR A 710 -26.84 24.01 18.79
C TYR A 710 -27.24 24.11 17.31
N SER A 711 -27.14 23.00 16.59
CA SER A 711 -27.79 22.83 15.28
C SER A 711 -28.49 21.47 15.20
N THR A 712 -29.65 21.42 14.53
CA THR A 712 -30.33 20.17 14.13
C THR A 712 -29.95 19.74 12.70
N SER A 713 -29.02 20.47 12.08
CA SER A 713 -28.31 20.06 10.87
C SER A 713 -26.93 19.50 11.24
N GLU A 714 -26.43 18.59 10.42
CA GLU A 714 -25.08 18.03 10.59
C GLU A 714 -24.05 19.03 10.03
N LEU A 715 -22.93 19.21 10.74
CA LEU A 715 -21.85 20.06 10.27
C LEU A 715 -20.97 19.30 9.27
N PHE A 716 -20.71 19.86 8.09
CA PHE A 716 -19.70 19.32 7.16
C PHE A 716 -18.31 19.89 7.47
N THR A 717 -18.20 21.23 7.50
CA THR A 717 -16.95 21.95 7.81
C THR A 717 -17.24 23.39 8.22
N HIS A 718 -16.27 24.02 8.86
CA HIS A 718 -16.17 25.48 8.96
C HIS A 718 -14.72 25.92 8.65
N LEU A 719 -14.54 27.19 8.29
CA LEU A 719 -13.22 27.78 8.01
C LEU A 719 -13.24 29.31 8.13
N ARG A 720 -12.06 29.91 8.34
CA ARG A 720 -11.85 31.36 8.18
C ARG A 720 -11.64 31.73 6.71
N GLN A 721 -12.27 32.81 6.28
CA GLN A 721 -12.11 33.40 4.95
C GLN A 721 -11.79 34.90 5.08
N GLY A 722 -10.52 35.22 5.31
CA GLY A 722 -10.09 36.59 5.62
C GLY A 722 -10.71 37.08 6.93
N GLU A 723 -11.33 38.26 6.90
CA GLU A 723 -11.97 38.85 8.09
C GLU A 723 -13.27 38.15 8.49
N GLY A 724 -13.87 37.33 7.63
CA GLY A 724 -15.10 36.58 7.91
C GLY A 724 -14.91 35.07 8.05
N ASP A 725 -15.97 34.36 8.41
CA ASP A 725 -16.03 32.91 8.57
C ASP A 725 -17.00 32.29 7.54
N VAL A 726 -16.80 31.02 7.20
CA VAL A 726 -17.73 30.21 6.40
C VAL A 726 -18.02 28.91 7.13
N ALA A 727 -19.28 28.51 7.17
CA ALA A 727 -19.69 27.22 7.72
C ALA A 727 -20.70 26.52 6.80
N LEU A 728 -20.56 25.21 6.64
CA LEU A 728 -21.47 24.39 5.85
C LEU A 728 -22.15 23.36 6.75
N PHE A 729 -23.47 23.50 6.89
CA PHE A 729 -24.34 22.51 7.51
C PHE A 729 -25.22 21.83 6.46
N TYR A 730 -25.63 20.60 6.75
CA TYR A 730 -26.49 19.84 5.87
C TYR A 730 -27.53 18.99 6.60
N GLY A 731 -28.58 18.62 5.87
CA GLY A 731 -29.65 17.75 6.37
C GLY A 731 -30.35 17.04 5.23
N ARG A 732 -31.34 16.21 5.54
CA ARG A 732 -32.03 15.41 4.51
C ARG A 732 -33.00 16.32 3.78
N LYS A 733 -33.11 16.12 2.47
CA LYS A 733 -33.97 16.92 1.61
C LYS A 733 -35.42 16.91 2.13
N GLY A 734 -36.03 18.08 2.25
CA GLY A 734 -37.39 18.28 2.72
C GLY A 734 -37.57 18.21 4.24
N GLU A 735 -36.52 17.97 5.03
CA GLU A 735 -36.60 18.02 6.49
C GLU A 735 -36.30 19.43 7.02
N ASP A 736 -36.95 19.79 8.14
CA ASP A 736 -36.71 21.04 8.87
C ASP A 736 -35.29 21.06 9.47
N GLY A 737 -34.66 22.23 9.42
CA GLY A 737 -33.41 22.55 10.08
C GLY A 737 -33.56 23.76 10.99
N GLU A 738 -32.84 23.73 12.11
CA GLU A 738 -32.74 24.81 13.08
C GLU A 738 -31.29 24.96 13.53
N THR A 739 -30.74 26.17 13.39
CA THR A 739 -29.40 26.51 13.87
C THR A 739 -29.48 27.72 14.78
N VAL A 740 -28.89 27.61 15.98
CA VAL A 740 -28.88 28.67 16.99
C VAL A 740 -27.45 29.11 17.28
N LEU A 741 -27.20 30.41 17.14
CA LEU A 741 -25.90 31.05 17.34
C LEU A 741 -26.00 32.11 18.43
N ARG A 742 -24.95 32.26 19.24
CA ARG A 742 -24.93 33.24 20.35
C ARG A 742 -24.28 34.56 19.94
N TYR A 743 -24.93 35.69 20.16
CA TYR A 743 -24.43 37.04 19.91
C TYR A 743 -24.63 37.96 21.12
N VAL A 744 -23.85 39.04 21.20
CA VAL A 744 -23.93 40.04 22.27
C VAL A 744 -25.12 40.99 22.07
N SER A 745 -25.46 41.27 20.82
CA SER A 745 -26.62 42.07 20.41
C SER A 745 -27.18 41.53 19.10
N ALA A 746 -28.36 42.00 18.69
CA ALA A 746 -28.98 41.54 17.44
C ALA A 746 -28.03 41.73 16.24
N PRO A 747 -27.65 40.65 15.54
CA PRO A 747 -26.87 40.76 14.30
C PRO A 747 -27.77 41.10 13.12
N THR A 748 -27.17 41.57 12.03
CA THR A 748 -27.86 41.69 10.74
C THR A 748 -27.80 40.37 9.99
N VAL A 749 -28.97 39.82 9.66
CA VAL A 749 -29.11 38.58 8.88
C VAL A 749 -29.60 38.92 7.48
N THR A 750 -28.89 38.46 6.46
CA THR A 750 -29.25 38.65 5.05
C THR A 750 -29.26 37.30 4.35
N VAL A 751 -30.44 36.86 3.90
CA VAL A 751 -30.55 35.68 3.04
C VAL A 751 -30.10 36.07 1.64
N LEU A 752 -28.98 35.49 1.21
CA LEU A 752 -28.39 35.76 -0.09
C LEU A 752 -28.99 34.85 -1.18
N ASP A 753 -29.36 33.64 -0.79
CA ASP A 753 -29.99 32.62 -1.65
C ASP A 753 -30.77 31.62 -0.78
N GLY A 754 -31.81 31.00 -1.35
CA GLY A 754 -32.68 30.04 -0.66
C GLY A 754 -33.70 30.68 0.30
N LYS A 755 -34.28 29.86 1.20
CA LYS A 755 -35.33 30.27 2.15
C LYS A 755 -34.88 29.98 3.57
N VAL A 756 -34.70 31.05 4.36
CA VAL A 756 -34.31 30.96 5.77
C VAL A 756 -35.05 32.05 6.54
N GLU A 757 -35.66 31.67 7.65
CA GLU A 757 -36.28 32.60 8.60
C GLU A 757 -35.34 32.80 9.78
N SER A 758 -35.30 34.02 10.32
CA SER A 758 -34.44 34.36 11.45
C SER A 758 -35.19 35.09 12.55
N SER A 759 -34.90 34.76 13.81
CA SER A 759 -35.41 35.45 14.99
C SER A 759 -34.30 35.63 16.03
N PHE A 760 -34.26 36.78 16.72
CA PHE A 760 -33.28 37.06 17.76
C PHE A 760 -33.95 37.20 19.14
N ASP A 761 -33.53 36.39 20.10
CA ASP A 761 -33.90 36.52 21.52
C ASP A 761 -32.85 37.38 22.23
N ALA A 762 -33.19 38.63 22.53
CA ALA A 762 -32.29 39.57 23.17
C ALA A 762 -31.97 39.21 24.64
N ALA A 763 -32.81 38.45 25.33
CA ALA A 763 -32.57 38.06 26.72
C ALA A 763 -31.49 36.97 26.81
N LYS A 764 -31.47 36.06 25.83
CA LYS A 764 -30.45 35.01 25.74
C LYS A 764 -29.25 35.37 24.86
N GLY A 765 -29.43 36.34 23.96
CA GLY A 765 -28.49 36.62 22.87
C GLY A 765 -28.54 35.58 21.76
N ASP A 766 -29.63 34.82 21.64
CA ASP A 766 -29.73 33.71 20.70
C ASP A 766 -30.30 34.17 19.36
N LEU A 767 -29.50 34.08 18.30
CA LEU A 767 -29.98 34.13 16.93
C LEU A 767 -30.39 32.72 16.50
N ARG A 768 -31.68 32.52 16.24
CA ARG A 768 -32.23 31.28 15.69
C ARG A 768 -32.51 31.45 14.20
N LEU A 769 -32.08 30.46 13.41
CA LEU A 769 -32.36 30.33 11.99
C LEU A 769 -33.18 29.06 11.76
N ASN A 770 -34.30 29.16 11.06
CA ASN A 770 -35.16 28.04 10.68
C ASN A 770 -35.27 27.94 9.16
N TYR A 771 -35.21 26.72 8.63
CA TYR A 771 -35.16 26.46 7.19
C TYR A 771 -35.61 25.04 6.88
N VAL A 772 -35.85 24.76 5.60
CA VAL A 772 -36.03 23.39 5.07
C VAL A 772 -34.83 23.08 4.19
N HIS A 773 -34.23 21.90 4.34
CA HIS A 773 -33.11 21.50 3.49
C HIS A 773 -33.62 21.21 2.08
N ASP A 774 -33.37 22.10 1.12
CA ASP A 774 -33.74 21.92 -0.27
C ASP A 774 -32.74 22.68 -1.16
N GLY A 775 -31.81 21.95 -1.78
CA GLY A 775 -30.68 22.54 -2.49
C GLY A 775 -29.67 23.22 -1.56
N LEU A 776 -29.28 24.46 -1.85
CA LEU A 776 -28.34 25.26 -1.06
C LEU A 776 -28.94 26.63 -0.74
N ALA A 777 -29.16 26.91 0.53
CA ALA A 777 -29.41 28.26 1.03
C ALA A 777 -28.11 28.90 1.54
N ARG A 778 -28.01 30.23 1.40
CA ARG A 778 -26.82 31.02 1.77
C ARG A 778 -27.25 32.22 2.60
N VAL A 779 -26.69 32.35 3.80
CA VAL A 779 -27.06 33.43 4.73
C VAL A 779 -25.80 34.17 5.16
N ARG A 780 -25.79 35.49 4.99
CA ARG A 780 -24.77 36.37 5.58
C ARG A 780 -25.25 36.86 6.93
N ILE A 781 -24.39 36.76 7.94
CA ILE A 781 -24.62 37.29 9.29
C ILE A 781 -23.49 38.25 9.61
N SER A 782 -23.82 39.46 10.06
CA SER A 782 -22.83 40.51 10.36
C SER A 782 -23.20 41.30 11.60
N GLY A 783 -22.19 41.82 12.31
CA GLY A 783 -22.38 42.55 13.56
C GLY A 783 -22.71 41.66 14.76
N GLY A 784 -23.44 42.20 15.76
CA GLY A 784 -23.80 41.45 16.98
C GLY A 784 -22.61 41.08 17.89
N GLY A 785 -21.44 41.69 17.68
CA GLY A 785 -20.22 41.44 18.46
C GLY A 785 -19.36 40.28 17.97
N ARG A 786 -19.58 39.76 16.75
CA ARG A 786 -18.75 38.70 16.15
C ARG A 786 -18.28 39.07 14.75
N ALA A 787 -17.34 38.29 14.23
CA ALA A 787 -16.90 38.39 12.84
C ALA A 787 -18.05 38.05 11.88
N ASP A 788 -18.04 38.65 10.70
CA ASP A 788 -19.00 38.34 9.65
C ASP A 788 -18.93 36.85 9.27
N MET A 789 -20.07 36.22 8.99
CA MET A 789 -20.13 34.83 8.57
C MET A 789 -21.01 34.65 7.34
N VAL A 790 -20.62 33.74 6.46
CA VAL A 790 -21.50 33.13 5.46
C VAL A 790 -21.83 31.71 5.87
N LEU A 791 -23.09 31.47 6.21
CA LEU A 791 -23.64 30.16 6.52
C LEU A 791 -24.21 29.52 5.26
N LEU A 792 -23.73 28.32 4.93
CA LEU A 792 -24.20 27.48 3.85
C LEU A 792 -25.06 26.36 4.43
N LEU A 793 -26.29 26.24 3.95
CA LEU A 793 -27.27 25.27 4.44
C LEU A 793 -27.71 24.40 3.25
N ALA A 794 -27.34 23.12 3.28
CA ALA A 794 -27.49 22.24 2.13
C ALA A 794 -28.38 21.02 2.42
N ASP A 795 -29.05 20.47 1.41
CA ASP A 795 -29.44 19.06 1.47
C ASP A 795 -28.21 18.13 1.30
N VAL A 796 -28.36 16.84 1.65
CA VAL A 796 -27.27 15.84 1.56
C VAL A 796 -26.68 15.78 0.15
N GLU A 797 -27.50 15.73 -0.89
CA GLU A 797 -27.05 15.65 -2.28
C GLU A 797 -26.17 16.85 -2.64
N THR A 798 -26.59 18.05 -2.24
CA THR A 798 -25.83 19.27 -2.45
C THR A 798 -24.54 19.27 -1.62
N ALA A 799 -24.58 18.86 -0.36
CA ALA A 799 -23.39 18.77 0.50
C ALA A 799 -22.35 17.77 -0.06
N GLN A 800 -22.80 16.67 -0.67
CA GLN A 800 -21.92 15.71 -1.34
C GLN A 800 -21.23 16.29 -2.58
N SER A 801 -21.68 17.41 -3.13
CA SER A 801 -20.95 18.11 -4.21
C SER A 801 -19.78 18.97 -3.71
N PHE A 802 -19.63 19.15 -2.39
CA PHE A 802 -18.55 19.93 -1.78
C PHE A 802 -17.30 19.08 -1.50
N TRP A 803 -16.16 19.76 -1.51
CA TRP A 803 -14.83 19.23 -1.21
C TRP A 803 -14.10 20.18 -0.26
N ARG A 804 -13.57 19.62 0.83
CA ARG A 804 -12.71 20.33 1.78
C ARG A 804 -11.26 19.98 1.45
N GLN A 805 -10.41 21.00 1.34
CA GLN A 805 -8.98 20.84 1.14
C GLN A 805 -8.23 21.60 2.24
N GLU A 806 -7.23 20.96 2.82
CA GLU A 806 -6.38 21.56 3.85
C GLU A 806 -5.03 21.88 3.22
N THR A 807 -4.60 23.13 3.34
CA THR A 807 -3.34 23.64 2.79
C THR A 807 -2.53 24.31 3.89
N ALA A 808 -1.24 24.56 3.64
CA ALA A 808 -0.40 25.28 4.59
C ALA A 808 -0.94 26.68 4.95
N ASP A 809 -1.70 27.31 4.05
CA ASP A 809 -2.28 28.65 4.27
C ASP A 809 -3.72 28.61 4.78
N GLY A 810 -4.26 27.42 5.08
CA GLY A 810 -5.59 27.24 5.65
C GLY A 810 -6.50 26.30 4.85
N VAL A 811 -7.76 26.22 5.29
CA VAL A 811 -8.79 25.37 4.71
C VAL A 811 -9.44 26.08 3.53
N LEU A 812 -9.73 25.32 2.47
CA LEU A 812 -10.43 25.76 1.28
C LEU A 812 -11.66 24.88 1.06
N LEU A 813 -12.69 25.48 0.47
CA LEU A 813 -13.93 24.77 0.11
C LEU A 813 -14.16 24.91 -1.39
N GLN A 814 -14.42 23.78 -2.06
CA GLN A 814 -14.79 23.74 -3.47
C GLN A 814 -16.11 22.99 -3.64
N ARG A 815 -16.81 23.22 -4.76
CA ARG A 815 -18.05 22.55 -5.09
C ARG A 815 -18.14 22.28 -6.59
N GLY A 816 -18.67 21.11 -6.97
CA GLY A 816 -19.10 20.83 -8.34
C GLY A 816 -18.46 19.61 -9.00
N PRO A 817 -17.13 19.52 -9.20
CA PRO A 817 -16.50 18.40 -9.89
C PRO A 817 -16.67 17.07 -9.12
N ALA A 818 -16.55 15.96 -9.86
CA ALA A 818 -16.72 14.61 -9.32
C ALA A 818 -15.65 14.21 -8.29
N LEU A 819 -14.48 14.84 -8.33
CA LEU A 819 -13.41 14.69 -7.34
C LEU A 819 -12.52 15.94 -7.35
N VAL A 820 -12.13 16.44 -6.18
CA VAL A 820 -10.99 17.35 -6.02
C VAL A 820 -9.89 16.59 -5.28
N ARG A 821 -8.74 16.41 -5.92
CA ARG A 821 -7.59 15.64 -5.43
C ARG A 821 -6.70 16.49 -4.55
N THR A 822 -6.27 17.65 -5.06
CA THR A 822 -5.34 18.55 -4.36
C THR A 822 -5.70 20.00 -4.59
N ALA A 823 -5.33 20.84 -3.63
CA ALA A 823 -5.32 22.29 -3.77
C ALA A 823 -3.96 22.85 -3.33
N LYS A 824 -3.40 23.77 -4.11
CA LYS A 824 -2.17 24.50 -3.76
C LYS A 824 -2.36 25.99 -4.02
N LEU A 825 -1.98 26.81 -3.05
CA LEU A 825 -1.92 28.26 -3.21
C LEU A 825 -0.51 28.65 -3.65
N ASP A 826 -0.42 29.47 -4.71
CA ASP A 826 0.83 30.00 -5.24
C ASP A 826 0.65 31.50 -5.56
N GLY A 827 0.99 32.34 -4.58
CA GLY A 827 0.74 33.78 -4.62
C GLY A 827 -0.75 34.10 -4.76
N ARG A 828 -1.16 34.59 -5.94
CA ARG A 828 -2.57 34.92 -6.26
C ARG A 828 -3.29 33.83 -7.06
N THR A 829 -2.66 32.69 -7.27
CA THR A 829 -3.19 31.56 -8.04
C THR A 829 -3.57 30.42 -7.11
N LEU A 830 -4.77 29.87 -7.28
CA LEU A 830 -5.17 28.60 -6.71
C LEU A 830 -5.07 27.51 -7.79
N GLU A 831 -4.17 26.55 -7.59
CA GLU A 831 -4.00 25.38 -8.45
C GLU A 831 -4.83 24.22 -7.87
N LEU A 832 -5.85 23.77 -8.62
CA LEU A 832 -6.68 22.63 -8.28
C LEU A 832 -6.39 21.47 -9.23
N THR A 833 -6.39 20.26 -8.69
CA THR A 833 -6.37 19.02 -9.50
C THR A 833 -7.56 18.14 -9.12
N GLY A 834 -8.10 17.40 -10.08
CA GLY A 834 -9.26 16.55 -9.82
C GLY A 834 -9.89 15.94 -11.07
N ASP A 835 -10.99 15.22 -10.87
CA ASP A 835 -11.65 14.47 -11.94
C ASP A 835 -13.04 15.04 -12.27
N THR A 836 -13.39 14.98 -13.54
CA THR A 836 -14.76 15.18 -14.04
C THR A 836 -15.24 13.93 -14.75
N ASN A 837 -16.43 13.43 -14.37
CA ASN A 837 -17.08 12.29 -15.04
C ASN A 837 -18.09 12.75 -16.11
N ALA A 838 -18.45 14.04 -16.08
CA ALA A 838 -19.28 14.76 -17.05
C ALA A 838 -18.89 16.25 -16.99
N GLU A 839 -19.41 17.09 -17.88
CA GLU A 839 -19.25 18.54 -17.74
C GLU A 839 -19.76 18.98 -16.36
N SER A 840 -18.94 19.71 -15.60
CA SER A 840 -19.21 19.98 -14.18
C SER A 840 -18.98 21.46 -13.83
N PRO A 841 -19.83 22.08 -12.99
CA PRO A 841 -19.56 23.42 -12.50
C PRO A 841 -18.32 23.41 -11.57
N LEU A 842 -17.75 24.60 -11.33
CA LEU A 842 -16.73 24.79 -10.30
C LEU A 842 -17.03 26.08 -9.53
N GLU A 843 -17.23 25.95 -8.22
CA GLU A 843 -17.35 27.06 -7.29
C GLU A 843 -16.33 26.90 -6.16
N VAL A 844 -15.70 28.00 -5.73
CA VAL A 844 -14.59 27.99 -4.77
C VAL A 844 -14.76 29.10 -3.74
N TRP A 845 -14.59 28.76 -2.46
CA TRP A 845 -14.36 29.70 -1.37
C TRP A 845 -12.87 29.67 -1.01
N ALA A 846 -12.17 30.74 -1.34
CA ALA A 846 -10.74 30.91 -1.14
C ALA A 846 -10.43 32.29 -0.52
N PRO A 847 -9.21 32.51 0.00
CA PRO A 847 -8.79 33.82 0.49
C PRO A 847 -8.97 34.92 -0.57
N ALA A 848 -9.31 36.13 -0.13
CA ALA A 848 -9.58 37.28 -1.04
C ALA A 848 -8.37 37.70 -1.89
N SER A 849 -7.16 37.27 -1.53
CA SER A 849 -5.94 37.46 -2.32
C SER A 849 -5.92 36.67 -3.62
N ILE A 850 -6.76 35.63 -3.74
CA ILE A 850 -6.83 34.76 -4.92
C ILE A 850 -7.60 35.45 -6.03
N SER A 851 -6.91 35.63 -7.16
CA SER A 851 -7.47 36.27 -8.36
C SER A 851 -7.39 35.38 -9.60
N ARG A 852 -6.77 34.20 -9.52
CA ARG A 852 -6.65 33.22 -10.60
C ARG A 852 -6.90 31.81 -10.07
N VAL A 853 -7.65 31.00 -10.82
CA VAL A 853 -7.88 29.58 -10.53
C VAL A 853 -7.45 28.76 -11.73
N ARG A 854 -6.76 27.65 -11.48
CA ARG A 854 -6.38 26.67 -12.49
C ARG A 854 -6.90 25.30 -12.11
N TRP A 855 -7.33 24.54 -13.11
CA TRP A 855 -7.86 23.18 -12.98
C TRP A 855 -7.08 22.24 -13.89
N ASN A 856 -6.39 21.26 -13.30
CA ASN A 856 -5.54 20.31 -14.02
C ASN A 856 -4.52 20.99 -14.95
N GLY A 857 -4.02 22.16 -14.53
CA GLY A 857 -3.08 22.99 -15.30
C GLY A 857 -3.73 24.00 -16.25
N ASP A 858 -5.02 23.88 -16.57
CA ASP A 858 -5.72 24.84 -17.44
C ASP A 858 -6.22 26.04 -16.64
N THR A 859 -6.15 27.26 -17.20
CA THR A 859 -6.74 28.46 -16.58
C THR A 859 -8.25 28.42 -16.66
N VAL A 860 -8.92 28.63 -15.51
CA VAL A 860 -10.38 28.71 -15.43
C VAL A 860 -10.78 30.17 -15.31
N SER A 861 -11.63 30.65 -16.23
CA SER A 861 -12.19 31.99 -16.13
C SER A 861 -13.22 32.03 -15.01
N MET A 862 -12.97 32.85 -13.99
CA MET A 862 -13.83 32.99 -12.82
C MET A 862 -14.63 34.31 -12.83
N GLU A 863 -15.72 34.34 -12.08
CA GLU A 863 -16.44 35.54 -11.67
C GLU A 863 -16.87 35.46 -10.20
N LYS A 864 -17.32 36.58 -9.62
CA LYS A 864 -17.77 36.62 -8.23
C LYS A 864 -19.11 35.90 -8.10
N GLY A 865 -19.15 34.87 -7.26
CA GLY A 865 -20.37 34.16 -6.89
C GLY A 865 -21.07 34.76 -5.66
N VAL A 866 -22.18 34.13 -5.27
CA VAL A 866 -22.98 34.54 -4.11
C VAL A 866 -22.25 34.20 -2.81
N GLY A 867 -22.20 35.15 -1.87
CA GLY A 867 -21.58 34.91 -0.56
C GLY A 867 -20.05 34.90 -0.58
N GLY A 868 -19.42 35.56 -1.56
CA GLY A 868 -17.96 35.73 -1.59
C GLY A 868 -17.18 34.57 -2.21
N SER A 869 -17.88 33.63 -2.86
CA SER A 869 -17.25 32.59 -3.67
C SER A 869 -16.74 33.13 -5.02
N LEU A 870 -15.92 32.32 -5.69
CA LEU A 870 -15.58 32.46 -7.10
C LEU A 870 -16.24 31.31 -7.86
N ILE A 871 -16.95 31.61 -8.94
CA ILE A 871 -17.61 30.61 -9.80
C ILE A 871 -17.00 30.63 -11.20
N ALA A 872 -16.81 29.45 -11.80
CA ALA A 872 -16.34 29.34 -13.17
C ALA A 872 -17.42 29.82 -14.15
N LYS A 873 -17.03 30.64 -15.13
CA LYS A 873 -17.94 31.16 -16.17
C LYS A 873 -18.42 30.08 -17.15
N ALA A 874 -17.70 28.96 -17.22
CA ALA A 874 -18.05 27.81 -18.03
C ALA A 874 -17.78 26.53 -17.23
N ALA A 875 -18.56 25.48 -17.51
CA ALA A 875 -18.34 24.17 -16.91
C ALA A 875 -16.94 23.62 -17.27
N LEU A 876 -16.34 22.92 -16.32
CA LEU A 876 -15.17 22.09 -16.55
C LEU A 876 -15.56 20.98 -17.52
N LYS A 877 -14.74 20.71 -18.54
CA LYS A 877 -15.07 19.68 -19.55
C LYS A 877 -15.09 18.29 -18.93
N GLY A 878 -16.04 17.46 -19.35
CA GLY A 878 -16.11 16.04 -19.03
C GLY A 878 -15.13 15.18 -19.86
N PRO A 879 -15.15 13.86 -19.66
CA PRO A 879 -14.40 12.92 -20.49
C PRO A 879 -14.98 12.87 -21.91
N VAL A 880 -14.15 12.49 -22.88
CA VAL A 880 -14.62 12.16 -24.23
C VAL A 880 -14.91 10.66 -24.33
N GLU A 881 -15.81 10.29 -25.25
CA GLU A 881 -16.11 8.89 -25.55
C GLU A 881 -14.89 8.20 -26.19
N ILE A 882 -14.62 6.96 -25.77
CA ILE A 882 -13.49 6.16 -26.23
C ILE A 882 -14.03 4.97 -27.01
N ALA A 883 -13.69 4.91 -28.30
CA ALA A 883 -14.03 3.78 -29.16
C ALA A 883 -13.19 2.56 -28.78
N LEU A 884 -13.86 1.43 -28.51
CA LEU A 884 -13.20 0.17 -28.18
C LEU A 884 -13.13 -0.76 -29.41
N PRO A 885 -12.02 -1.47 -29.62
CA PRO A 885 -11.93 -2.44 -30.71
C PRO A 885 -12.88 -3.63 -30.47
N ASP A 886 -13.54 -4.07 -31.53
CA ASP A 886 -14.41 -5.24 -31.51
C ASP A 886 -13.55 -6.52 -31.54
N LEU A 887 -13.29 -7.08 -30.36
CA LEU A 887 -12.48 -8.29 -30.22
C LEU A 887 -13.08 -9.52 -30.93
N THR A 888 -14.38 -9.53 -31.26
CA THR A 888 -14.98 -10.63 -32.03
C THR A 888 -14.54 -10.64 -33.51
N LYS A 889 -13.95 -9.53 -33.98
CA LYS A 889 -13.40 -9.35 -35.32
C LYS A 889 -11.87 -9.28 -35.33
N ALA A 890 -11.23 -9.46 -34.18
CA ALA A 890 -9.77 -9.44 -34.09
C ALA A 890 -9.14 -10.65 -34.78
N ASP A 891 -7.87 -10.54 -35.19
CA ASP A 891 -7.14 -11.63 -35.82
C ASP A 891 -6.68 -12.62 -34.75
N TRP A 892 -7.54 -13.59 -34.43
CA TRP A 892 -7.24 -14.61 -33.42
C TRP A 892 -6.40 -15.75 -33.99
N ARG A 893 -5.47 -16.22 -33.17
CA ARG A 893 -4.63 -17.40 -33.38
C ARG A 893 -4.95 -18.46 -32.34
N ILE A 894 -4.85 -19.73 -32.71
CA ILE A 894 -5.15 -20.87 -31.84
C ILE A 894 -4.05 -21.93 -31.88
N GLN A 895 -3.76 -22.52 -30.74
CA GLN A 895 -2.82 -23.63 -30.60
C GLN A 895 -3.25 -24.61 -29.51
N ALA A 896 -3.07 -25.91 -29.76
CA ALA A 896 -3.30 -26.94 -28.75
C ALA A 896 -2.26 -26.80 -27.61
N GLY A 897 -2.70 -26.85 -26.36
CA GLY A 897 -1.88 -26.54 -25.18
C GLY A 897 -1.79 -27.65 -24.14
N SER A 898 -2.12 -28.89 -24.52
CA SER A 898 -1.96 -30.08 -23.66
C SER A 898 -1.20 -31.20 -24.38
N PRO A 899 0.00 -30.94 -24.94
CA PRO A 899 0.82 -31.99 -25.54
C PRO A 899 1.15 -33.12 -24.55
N GLU A 900 1.14 -32.84 -23.24
CA GLU A 900 1.34 -33.79 -22.16
C GLU A 900 0.33 -34.96 -22.17
N ALA A 901 -0.83 -34.80 -22.81
CA ALA A 901 -1.81 -35.87 -22.93
C ALA A 901 -1.35 -36.99 -23.86
N ALA A 902 -0.48 -36.69 -24.85
CA ALA A 902 -0.06 -37.66 -25.86
C ALA A 902 0.75 -38.82 -25.26
N LYS A 903 0.59 -40.02 -25.83
CA LYS A 903 1.29 -41.23 -25.35
C LYS A 903 2.81 -41.07 -25.44
N ASP A 904 3.28 -40.49 -26.55
CA ASP A 904 4.69 -40.31 -26.92
C ASP A 904 5.29 -38.97 -26.48
N PHE A 905 4.57 -38.17 -25.68
CA PHE A 905 5.13 -36.95 -25.10
C PHE A 905 6.38 -37.25 -24.25
N ASP A 906 7.46 -36.51 -24.54
CA ASP A 906 8.73 -36.61 -23.81
C ASP A 906 8.66 -35.83 -22.48
N ASP A 907 8.62 -36.58 -21.38
CA ASP A 907 8.68 -36.06 -20.01
C ASP A 907 10.02 -36.37 -19.33
N SER A 908 11.08 -36.65 -20.11
CA SER A 908 12.41 -36.99 -19.58
C SER A 908 12.95 -35.96 -18.59
N SER A 909 12.64 -34.68 -18.79
CA SER A 909 13.04 -33.56 -17.93
C SER A 909 12.18 -33.35 -16.68
N TRP A 910 11.04 -34.03 -16.55
CA TRP A 910 10.13 -33.84 -15.42
C TRP A 910 10.68 -34.46 -14.14
N GLN A 911 10.29 -33.90 -13.00
CA GLN A 911 10.68 -34.43 -11.70
C GLN A 911 10.08 -35.84 -11.52
N SER A 912 10.92 -36.80 -11.09
CA SER A 912 10.45 -38.12 -10.72
C SER A 912 9.86 -38.09 -9.31
N VAL A 913 8.73 -38.77 -9.13
CA VAL A 913 8.09 -38.88 -7.83
C VAL A 913 8.94 -39.76 -6.91
N ARG A 914 9.04 -39.37 -5.64
CA ARG A 914 9.87 -40.03 -4.62
C ARG A 914 9.05 -40.49 -3.42
N SER A 915 9.58 -41.47 -2.68
CA SER A 915 9.12 -41.75 -1.32
C SER A 915 9.75 -40.75 -0.36
N GLY A 916 9.07 -40.43 0.74
CA GLY A 916 9.59 -39.47 1.70
C GLY A 916 8.58 -39.06 2.76
N ARG A 917 8.86 -37.92 3.41
CA ARG A 917 7.95 -37.25 4.32
C ARG A 917 7.34 -36.03 3.62
N THR A 918 6.06 -35.81 3.84
CA THR A 918 5.35 -34.60 3.45
C THR A 918 4.98 -33.80 4.70
N ALA A 919 4.92 -32.47 4.61
CA ALA A 919 4.41 -31.61 5.69
C ALA A 919 2.88 -31.57 5.76
N SER A 920 2.20 -31.88 4.66
CA SER A 920 0.73 -31.91 4.60
C SER A 920 0.14 -32.87 5.64
N PHE A 921 -0.93 -32.48 6.32
CA PHE A 921 -1.66 -33.39 7.21
C PHE A 921 -2.50 -34.42 6.44
N VAL A 922 -2.73 -34.21 5.14
CA VAL A 922 -3.38 -35.17 4.24
C VAL A 922 -2.34 -36.09 3.63
N LYS A 923 -2.22 -37.31 4.19
CA LYS A 923 -1.24 -38.31 3.76
C LYS A 923 -1.82 -39.27 2.72
N PRO A 924 -1.01 -39.77 1.76
CA PRO A 924 -1.44 -40.88 0.92
C PRO A 924 -1.62 -42.17 1.74
N PRO A 925 -2.39 -43.15 1.24
CA PRO A 925 -2.46 -44.47 1.85
C PRO A 925 -1.09 -45.13 2.00
N ALA A 926 -0.92 -45.95 3.04
CA ALA A 926 0.37 -46.58 3.35
C ALA A 926 0.94 -47.34 2.15
N GLY A 927 2.22 -47.11 1.84
CA GLY A 927 2.93 -47.74 0.72
C GLY A 927 2.75 -47.04 -0.63
N GLN A 928 1.90 -46.02 -0.73
CA GLN A 928 1.76 -45.21 -1.95
C GLN A 928 2.80 -44.07 -2.00
N PRO A 929 3.22 -43.65 -3.20
CA PRO A 929 4.19 -42.56 -3.35
C PRO A 929 3.62 -41.19 -2.95
N LEU A 930 4.50 -40.22 -2.68
CA LEU A 930 4.09 -38.83 -2.44
C LEU A 930 3.76 -38.15 -3.76
N LEU A 931 2.47 -37.87 -3.99
CA LEU A 931 1.99 -37.19 -5.19
C LEU A 931 1.62 -35.72 -4.95
N ASN A 932 1.66 -35.26 -3.69
CA ASN A 932 1.30 -33.88 -3.34
C ASN A 932 2.22 -32.88 -4.06
N MET A 933 1.66 -31.89 -4.76
CA MET A 933 2.43 -30.99 -5.62
C MET A 933 3.43 -30.13 -4.84
N ASP A 934 3.08 -29.74 -3.62
CA ASP A 934 3.93 -28.87 -2.80
C ASP A 934 5.27 -29.53 -2.44
N ASP A 935 5.31 -30.86 -2.31
CA ASP A 935 6.53 -31.64 -2.01
C ASP A 935 7.61 -31.54 -3.12
N TYR A 936 7.24 -30.95 -4.27
CA TYR A 936 8.06 -30.77 -5.48
C TYR A 936 8.29 -29.31 -5.87
N GLY A 937 7.90 -28.35 -5.01
CA GLY A 937 8.08 -26.91 -5.25
C GLY A 937 7.05 -26.30 -6.20
N PHE A 938 5.88 -26.92 -6.33
CA PHE A 938 4.76 -26.42 -7.12
C PHE A 938 3.56 -26.17 -6.20
N HIS A 939 3.00 -24.96 -6.18
CA HIS A 939 2.14 -24.55 -5.05
C HIS A 939 0.77 -23.98 -5.42
N HIS A 940 0.51 -23.76 -6.71
CA HIS A 940 -0.72 -23.19 -7.22
C HIS A 940 -0.84 -23.45 -8.73
N GLY A 941 -2.03 -23.18 -9.27
CA GLY A 941 -2.32 -23.35 -10.69
C GLY A 941 -2.28 -24.80 -11.16
N ASP A 942 -2.13 -24.97 -12.47
CA ASP A 942 -2.15 -26.29 -13.09
C ASP A 942 -0.87 -27.09 -12.80
N VAL A 943 -1.02 -28.38 -12.48
CA VAL A 943 0.08 -29.34 -12.32
C VAL A 943 -0.23 -30.61 -13.10
N TRP A 944 0.77 -31.13 -13.79
CA TRP A 944 0.66 -32.36 -14.59
C TRP A 944 1.39 -33.52 -13.94
N TYR A 945 0.78 -34.71 -14.06
CA TYR A 945 1.34 -35.99 -13.66
C TYR A 945 1.34 -36.95 -14.84
N ARG A 946 2.45 -37.69 -15.00
CA ARG A 946 2.54 -38.78 -15.99
C ARG A 946 2.91 -40.08 -15.31
N GLY A 947 1.96 -41.02 -15.30
CA GLY A 947 2.04 -42.32 -14.66
C GLY A 947 2.23 -43.43 -15.68
N ARG A 948 3.22 -44.31 -15.49
CA ARG A 948 3.45 -45.47 -16.36
C ARG A 948 3.20 -46.77 -15.59
N TYR A 949 2.45 -47.67 -16.18
CA TYR A 949 2.19 -49.00 -15.63
C TYR A 949 2.09 -50.03 -16.75
N SER A 950 2.39 -51.30 -16.44
CA SER A 950 2.19 -52.42 -17.35
C SER A 950 0.87 -53.10 -17.03
N SER A 951 -0.11 -53.00 -17.93
CA SER A 951 -1.41 -53.68 -17.79
C SER A 951 -1.26 -55.18 -18.03
N ASP A 952 -1.93 -55.99 -17.22
CA ASP A 952 -2.10 -57.43 -17.41
C ASP A 952 -3.52 -57.78 -17.91
N GLY A 953 -4.36 -56.78 -18.21
CA GLY A 953 -5.77 -56.97 -18.58
C GLY A 953 -6.75 -56.95 -17.39
N SER A 954 -6.26 -56.85 -16.16
CA SER A 954 -7.12 -57.00 -14.97
C SER A 954 -7.77 -55.70 -14.47
N VAL A 955 -7.37 -54.54 -14.98
CA VAL A 955 -7.82 -53.23 -14.49
C VAL A 955 -8.96 -52.69 -15.34
N THR A 956 -10.06 -52.32 -14.70
CA THR A 956 -11.23 -51.70 -15.36
C THR A 956 -11.57 -50.32 -14.82
N LYS A 957 -10.91 -49.86 -13.75
CA LYS A 957 -11.22 -48.62 -13.04
C LYS A 957 -9.96 -47.88 -12.60
N LEU A 958 -10.02 -46.55 -12.65
CA LEU A 958 -9.06 -45.62 -12.06
C LEU A 958 -9.76 -44.75 -11.02
N ASP A 959 -9.26 -44.77 -9.78
CA ASP A 959 -9.67 -43.86 -8.72
C ASP A 959 -8.53 -42.88 -8.39
N LEU A 960 -8.83 -41.57 -8.40
CA LEU A 960 -7.90 -40.50 -8.07
C LEU A 960 -8.41 -39.74 -6.85
N HIS A 961 -7.65 -39.79 -5.75
CA HIS A 961 -7.84 -38.87 -4.64
C HIS A 961 -6.97 -37.64 -4.89
N TYR A 962 -7.55 -36.44 -4.90
CA TYR A 962 -6.87 -35.21 -5.29
C TYR A 962 -7.33 -34.01 -4.46
N GLY A 963 -6.43 -33.03 -4.31
CA GLY A 963 -6.71 -31.74 -3.69
C GLY A 963 -6.56 -30.62 -4.72
N ALA A 964 -7.50 -29.70 -4.77
CA ALA A 964 -7.49 -28.63 -5.78
C ALA A 964 -8.11 -27.30 -5.30
N GLY A 965 -8.55 -27.23 -4.03
CA GLY A 965 -9.32 -26.09 -3.53
C GLY A 965 -10.73 -26.02 -4.11
N GLY A 966 -11.60 -25.19 -3.52
CA GLY A 966 -12.94 -24.92 -4.03
C GLY A 966 -12.98 -24.62 -5.52
N ALA A 967 -13.94 -25.21 -6.23
CA ALA A 967 -14.06 -25.15 -7.69
C ALA A 967 -12.83 -25.66 -8.47
N GLY A 968 -11.83 -26.30 -7.85
CA GLY A 968 -10.71 -26.93 -8.53
C GLY A 968 -11.13 -28.13 -9.40
N MET A 969 -10.22 -28.64 -10.23
CA MET A 969 -10.56 -29.67 -11.23
C MET A 969 -9.42 -30.67 -11.48
N VAL A 970 -9.78 -31.89 -11.88
CA VAL A 970 -8.88 -32.88 -12.46
C VAL A 970 -9.35 -33.33 -13.85
N GLN A 971 -8.43 -33.50 -14.81
CA GLN A 971 -8.67 -34.10 -16.12
C GLN A 971 -7.71 -35.27 -16.37
N VAL A 972 -8.18 -36.32 -17.05
CA VAL A 972 -7.43 -37.57 -17.21
C VAL A 972 -7.42 -38.06 -18.65
N TRP A 973 -6.26 -38.54 -19.09
CA TRP A 973 -6.05 -39.25 -20.35
C TRP A 973 -5.30 -40.56 -20.11
N LEU A 974 -5.60 -41.57 -20.94
CA LEU A 974 -4.89 -42.85 -20.99
C LEU A 974 -4.47 -43.12 -22.43
N ASP A 975 -3.16 -43.26 -22.65
CA ASP A 975 -2.55 -43.45 -23.98
C ASP A 975 -2.98 -42.36 -25.00
N GLY A 976 -3.22 -41.12 -24.55
CA GLY A 976 -3.69 -40.02 -25.40
C GLY A 976 -5.22 -39.90 -25.52
N GLN A 977 -5.98 -40.88 -25.06
CA GLN A 977 -7.44 -40.84 -25.10
C GLN A 977 -7.99 -40.18 -23.82
N TYR A 978 -8.87 -39.20 -23.98
CA TYR A 978 -9.51 -38.51 -22.86
C TYR A 978 -10.49 -39.43 -22.14
N LEU A 979 -10.29 -39.61 -20.83
CA LEU A 979 -11.16 -40.44 -19.98
C LEU A 979 -12.25 -39.61 -19.30
N GLY A 980 -11.97 -38.35 -18.96
CA GLY A 980 -12.96 -37.46 -18.34
C GLY A 980 -12.35 -36.44 -17.38
N GLN A 981 -13.24 -35.75 -16.68
CA GLN A 981 -12.89 -34.77 -15.66
C GLN A 981 -13.80 -34.86 -14.44
N ASN A 982 -13.32 -34.33 -13.31
CA ASN A 982 -14.08 -34.11 -12.10
C ASN A 982 -13.77 -32.71 -11.53
N VAL A 983 -14.77 -32.07 -10.93
CA VAL A 983 -14.69 -30.71 -10.36
C VAL A 983 -15.11 -30.78 -8.89
N LEU A 984 -14.35 -30.11 -8.02
CA LEU A 984 -14.67 -30.03 -6.60
C LEU A 984 -15.90 -29.14 -6.33
N PRO A 985 -16.62 -29.33 -5.21
CA PRO A 985 -17.84 -28.59 -4.92
C PRO A 985 -17.70 -27.05 -4.96
N THR A 986 -18.80 -26.37 -5.29
CA THR A 986 -18.90 -24.90 -5.43
C THR A 986 -20.14 -24.37 -4.70
N GLY A 987 -20.33 -23.04 -4.66
CA GLY A 987 -21.54 -22.44 -4.07
C GLY A 987 -21.54 -22.43 -2.54
N LEU A 988 -20.37 -22.55 -1.92
CA LEU A 988 -20.16 -22.49 -0.49
C LEU A 988 -19.09 -21.44 -0.19
N ALA A 989 -19.26 -20.69 0.89
CA ALA A 989 -18.24 -19.72 1.35
C ALA A 989 -16.94 -20.40 1.83
N ARG A 990 -17.01 -21.68 2.25
CA ARG A 990 -15.87 -22.52 2.63
C ARG A 990 -16.05 -23.92 2.02
N PRO A 991 -15.76 -24.09 0.72
CA PRO A 991 -15.94 -25.38 0.04
C PRO A 991 -14.85 -26.39 0.45
N PRO A 992 -15.11 -27.71 0.39
CA PRO A 992 -14.08 -28.73 0.58
C PRO A 992 -12.92 -28.59 -0.44
N GLY A 993 -11.68 -28.74 0.03
CA GLY A 993 -10.47 -28.59 -0.80
C GLY A 993 -10.00 -29.86 -1.52
N GLN A 994 -10.59 -31.02 -1.21
CA GLN A 994 -10.20 -32.34 -1.72
C GLN A 994 -11.41 -33.21 -2.11
N GLY A 995 -11.16 -34.25 -2.93
CA GLY A 995 -12.20 -35.18 -3.38
C GLY A 995 -11.64 -36.41 -4.10
N VAL A 996 -12.52 -37.36 -4.39
CA VAL A 996 -12.20 -38.59 -5.15
C VAL A 996 -12.92 -38.56 -6.48
N ALA A 997 -12.17 -38.77 -7.57
CA ALA A 997 -12.68 -38.92 -8.92
C ALA A 997 -12.51 -40.38 -9.38
N SER A 998 -13.58 -40.98 -9.91
CA SER A 998 -13.59 -42.34 -10.43
C SER A 998 -13.83 -42.33 -11.93
N PHE A 999 -13.02 -43.09 -12.67
CA PHE A 999 -13.13 -43.23 -14.13
C PHE A 999 -13.11 -44.71 -14.52
N ASP A 1000 -14.02 -45.10 -15.41
CA ASP A 1000 -13.99 -46.41 -16.04
C ASP A 1000 -12.92 -46.42 -17.14
N ILE A 1001 -12.15 -47.50 -17.22
CA ILE A 1001 -11.18 -47.70 -18.30
C ILE A 1001 -11.91 -48.34 -19.48
N PRO A 1002 -11.95 -47.70 -20.67
CA PRO A 1002 -12.58 -48.28 -21.86
C PRO A 1002 -11.97 -49.65 -22.21
N GLU A 1003 -12.81 -50.60 -22.66
CA GLU A 1003 -12.38 -51.97 -23.00
C GLU A 1003 -11.16 -52.01 -23.93
N ALA A 1004 -11.12 -51.12 -24.92
CA ALA A 1004 -10.00 -50.98 -25.86
C ALA A 1004 -8.64 -50.62 -25.20
N LEU A 1005 -8.67 -50.03 -24.00
CA LEU A 1005 -7.48 -49.64 -23.23
C LEU A 1005 -7.14 -50.60 -22.09
N GLN A 1006 -7.94 -51.65 -21.87
CA GLN A 1006 -7.71 -52.63 -20.81
C GLN A 1006 -6.64 -53.67 -21.19
N ALA A 1007 -6.48 -53.96 -22.49
CA ALA A 1007 -5.61 -55.03 -22.99
C ALA A 1007 -4.17 -54.99 -22.41
N PRO A 1008 -3.48 -56.15 -22.28
CA PRO A 1008 -2.12 -56.20 -21.73
C PRO A 1008 -1.13 -55.32 -22.50
N GLY A 1009 -0.15 -54.76 -21.78
CA GLY A 1009 0.91 -53.93 -22.34
C GLY A 1009 1.14 -52.63 -21.58
N ASP A 1010 2.16 -51.88 -22.01
CA ASP A 1010 2.55 -50.63 -21.35
C ASP A 1010 1.58 -49.48 -21.66
N ARG A 1011 1.17 -48.82 -20.58
CA ARG A 1011 0.16 -47.76 -20.56
C ARG A 1011 0.72 -46.49 -19.94
N VAL A 1012 0.25 -45.35 -20.45
CA VAL A 1012 0.60 -44.02 -19.96
C VAL A 1012 -0.66 -43.27 -19.52
N LEU A 1013 -0.75 -42.98 -18.23
CA LEU A 1013 -1.72 -42.06 -17.64
C LEU A 1013 -1.16 -40.64 -17.67
N SER A 1014 -1.96 -39.69 -18.16
CA SER A 1014 -1.67 -38.27 -18.04
C SER A 1014 -2.80 -37.62 -17.24
N VAL A 1015 -2.45 -36.93 -16.16
CA VAL A 1015 -3.41 -36.30 -15.26
C VAL A 1015 -3.05 -34.84 -15.08
N MET A 1016 -3.99 -33.93 -15.33
CA MET A 1016 -3.83 -32.51 -15.02
C MET A 1016 -4.75 -32.16 -13.86
N VAL A 1017 -4.20 -31.55 -12.81
CA VAL A 1017 -4.96 -30.98 -11.69
C VAL A 1017 -4.85 -29.46 -11.75
N ARG A 1018 -5.98 -28.75 -11.79
CA ARG A 1018 -6.04 -27.29 -11.64
C ARG A 1018 -6.28 -26.94 -10.18
N ASN A 1019 -5.23 -26.51 -9.50
CA ASN A 1019 -5.28 -26.05 -8.13
C ASN A 1019 -5.67 -24.56 -8.07
N ASN A 1020 -6.85 -24.27 -7.53
CA ASN A 1020 -7.33 -22.91 -7.24
C ASN A 1020 -6.73 -22.38 -5.92
N SER A 1021 -5.44 -22.61 -5.70
CA SER A 1021 -4.66 -22.18 -4.53
C SER A 1021 -5.01 -22.88 -3.19
N HIS A 1022 -4.38 -22.42 -2.11
CA HIS A 1022 -4.42 -23.02 -0.78
C HIS A 1022 -5.33 -22.25 0.17
N HIS A 1023 -5.92 -22.96 1.14
CA HIS A 1023 -6.70 -22.33 2.21
C HIS A 1023 -5.84 -21.42 3.08
N TRP A 1024 -6.48 -20.50 3.78
CA TRP A 1024 -5.86 -19.70 4.85
C TRP A 1024 -5.62 -20.55 6.11
N ASP A 1025 -5.05 -19.94 7.15
CA ASP A 1025 -4.70 -20.59 8.43
C ASP A 1025 -5.37 -19.88 9.63
N LEU A 1026 -6.60 -19.39 9.45
CA LEU A 1026 -7.28 -18.50 10.40
C LEU A 1026 -7.34 -19.06 11.83
N ASP A 1027 -7.54 -20.38 11.97
CA ASP A 1027 -7.71 -21.07 13.25
C ASP A 1027 -6.37 -21.66 13.79
N ALA A 1028 -5.24 -21.29 13.19
CA ALA A 1028 -3.89 -21.77 13.53
C ALA A 1028 -3.81 -23.30 13.61
N ASP A 1029 -4.31 -23.97 12.58
CA ASP A 1029 -4.52 -25.43 12.51
C ASP A 1029 -3.77 -26.11 11.36
N ASP A 1030 -2.87 -25.39 10.68
CA ASP A 1030 -2.13 -25.82 9.50
C ASP A 1030 -3.04 -26.14 8.28
N LEU A 1031 -4.26 -25.59 8.21
CA LEU A 1031 -5.18 -25.81 7.08
C LEU A 1031 -4.57 -25.36 5.74
N HIS A 1032 -3.69 -24.36 5.77
CA HIS A 1032 -2.91 -23.91 4.62
C HIS A 1032 -1.93 -24.97 4.05
N LYS A 1033 -1.71 -26.09 4.76
CA LYS A 1033 -0.89 -27.24 4.33
C LYS A 1033 -1.71 -28.40 3.79
N GLU A 1034 -3.03 -28.25 3.62
CA GLU A 1034 -3.85 -29.29 3.01
C GLU A 1034 -3.30 -29.67 1.63
N ALA A 1035 -3.14 -30.98 1.35
CA ALA A 1035 -2.52 -31.43 0.10
C ALA A 1035 -3.19 -30.85 -1.15
N ARG A 1036 -2.38 -30.57 -2.18
CA ARG A 1036 -2.80 -30.14 -3.51
C ARG A 1036 -2.21 -31.04 -4.60
N GLY A 1037 -2.86 -31.09 -5.76
CA GLY A 1037 -2.50 -32.03 -6.80
C GLY A 1037 -3.05 -33.42 -6.53
N LEU A 1038 -2.33 -34.47 -6.93
CA LEU A 1038 -2.74 -35.84 -6.65
C LEU A 1038 -2.33 -36.23 -5.23
N ILE A 1039 -3.21 -36.89 -4.49
CA ILE A 1039 -2.91 -37.46 -3.18
C ILE A 1039 -2.61 -38.95 -3.35
N SER A 1040 -3.45 -39.66 -4.10
CA SER A 1040 -3.21 -41.06 -4.46
C SER A 1040 -3.94 -41.44 -5.74
N ALA A 1041 -3.42 -42.44 -6.45
CA ALA A 1041 -4.05 -43.02 -7.64
C ALA A 1041 -4.13 -44.54 -7.50
N SER A 1042 -5.30 -45.11 -7.73
CA SER A 1042 -5.56 -46.55 -7.60
C SER A 1042 -6.11 -47.10 -8.90
N LEU A 1043 -5.41 -48.08 -9.47
CA LEU A 1043 -5.93 -48.97 -10.50
C LEU A 1043 -6.60 -50.17 -9.84
N SER A 1044 -7.82 -50.51 -10.26
CA SER A 1044 -8.59 -51.63 -9.71
C SER A 1044 -9.61 -52.19 -10.71
N ASN A 1045 -10.30 -53.23 -10.28
CA ASN A 1045 -11.56 -53.72 -10.84
C ASN A 1045 -12.59 -53.94 -9.71
N PRO A 1046 -13.88 -54.20 -10.01
CA PRO A 1046 -14.94 -54.29 -9.01
C PRO A 1046 -14.75 -55.34 -7.91
N THR A 1047 -13.89 -56.34 -8.11
CA THR A 1047 -13.68 -57.45 -7.17
C THR A 1047 -12.29 -57.46 -6.53
N SER A 1048 -11.38 -56.58 -6.98
CA SER A 1048 -10.02 -56.44 -6.47
C SER A 1048 -9.90 -55.50 -5.27
N LYS A 1049 -8.76 -55.56 -4.56
CA LYS A 1049 -8.35 -54.50 -3.62
C LYS A 1049 -7.86 -53.26 -4.40
N SER A 1050 -7.95 -52.09 -3.79
CA SER A 1050 -7.32 -50.86 -4.30
C SER A 1050 -5.81 -51.06 -4.52
N PHE A 1051 -5.24 -50.27 -5.44
CA PHE A 1051 -3.81 -50.29 -5.81
C PHE A 1051 -3.33 -51.63 -6.39
N LEU A 1052 -4.13 -52.20 -7.30
CA LEU A 1052 -3.87 -53.52 -7.90
C LEU A 1052 -2.53 -53.59 -8.64
N LEU A 1053 -2.18 -52.53 -9.39
CA LEU A 1053 -0.93 -52.42 -10.14
C LEU A 1053 -0.15 -51.18 -9.68
N PRO A 1054 1.20 -51.26 -9.59
CA PRO A 1054 2.03 -50.11 -9.29
C PRO A 1054 2.08 -49.14 -10.49
N ILE A 1055 2.23 -47.84 -10.21
CA ILE A 1055 2.35 -46.79 -11.21
C ILE A 1055 3.62 -45.98 -10.93
N SER A 1056 4.48 -45.83 -11.94
CA SER A 1056 5.67 -44.99 -11.87
C SER A 1056 5.35 -43.57 -12.33
N TRP A 1057 5.51 -42.58 -11.46
CA TRP A 1057 5.05 -41.20 -11.69
C TRP A 1057 6.18 -40.20 -11.95
N LYS A 1058 5.87 -39.23 -12.81
CA LYS A 1058 6.57 -37.94 -12.91
C LYS A 1058 5.60 -36.78 -12.75
N ILE A 1059 6.10 -35.62 -12.35
CA ILE A 1059 5.32 -34.41 -12.05
C ILE A 1059 5.96 -33.16 -12.65
N GLN A 1060 5.12 -32.22 -13.11
CA GLN A 1060 5.54 -30.90 -13.60
C GLN A 1060 4.46 -29.84 -13.29
N GLY A 1061 4.83 -28.84 -12.47
CA GLY A 1061 4.06 -27.60 -12.29
C GLY A 1061 4.67 -26.46 -13.10
N ASN A 1062 4.66 -25.24 -12.54
CA ASN A 1062 5.24 -24.05 -13.18
C ASN A 1062 6.73 -24.24 -13.50
N LEU A 1063 7.22 -23.54 -14.53
CA LEU A 1063 8.62 -23.62 -14.93
C LEU A 1063 9.52 -23.09 -13.80
N GLY A 1064 10.50 -23.91 -13.37
CA GLY A 1064 11.44 -23.57 -12.29
C GLY A 1064 10.93 -23.82 -10.87
N GLY A 1065 9.64 -24.11 -10.66
CA GLY A 1065 9.09 -24.25 -9.31
C GLY A 1065 9.24 -22.96 -8.50
N GLU A 1066 9.92 -23.02 -7.36
CA GLU A 1066 10.25 -21.85 -6.53
C GLU A 1066 11.31 -20.92 -7.18
N ASP A 1067 12.13 -21.44 -8.11
CA ASP A 1067 13.13 -20.66 -8.86
C ASP A 1067 12.49 -20.02 -10.10
N ILE A 1068 11.59 -19.05 -9.86
CA ILE A 1068 10.81 -18.37 -10.89
C ILE A 1068 11.71 -17.62 -11.89
N GLN A 1069 11.36 -17.69 -13.17
CA GLN A 1069 12.09 -17.00 -14.24
C GLN A 1069 11.58 -15.57 -14.48
N ASP A 1070 10.28 -15.34 -14.34
CA ASP A 1070 9.66 -14.02 -14.46
C ASP A 1070 9.56 -13.35 -13.08
N THR A 1071 10.65 -12.71 -12.67
CA THR A 1071 10.71 -11.99 -11.39
C THR A 1071 9.91 -10.68 -11.40
N VAL A 1072 9.63 -10.11 -12.59
CA VAL A 1072 8.86 -8.87 -12.70
C VAL A 1072 7.39 -9.11 -12.35
N ARG A 1073 6.78 -10.13 -12.95
CA ARG A 1073 5.41 -10.52 -12.61
C ARG A 1073 5.37 -11.33 -11.31
N GLY A 1074 6.46 -12.01 -10.97
CA GLY A 1074 6.66 -12.67 -9.68
C GLY A 1074 5.82 -13.95 -9.51
N PRO A 1075 5.74 -14.48 -8.29
CA PRO A 1075 5.38 -15.89 -8.07
C PRO A 1075 3.93 -16.24 -8.40
N MET A 1076 3.02 -15.27 -8.41
CA MET A 1076 1.58 -15.56 -8.59
C MET A 1076 1.12 -15.52 -10.05
N ASN A 1077 1.98 -15.15 -11.00
CA ASN A 1077 1.53 -14.93 -12.38
C ASN A 1077 1.23 -16.23 -13.13
N ASN A 1078 2.04 -17.27 -12.93
CA ASN A 1078 2.03 -18.47 -13.78
C ASN A 1078 1.78 -19.75 -12.99
N GLY A 1079 0.92 -20.60 -13.53
CA GLY A 1079 0.80 -22.01 -13.16
C GLY A 1079 1.69 -22.90 -14.03
N GLY A 1080 1.31 -24.17 -14.15
CA GLY A 1080 2.04 -25.19 -14.89
C GLY A 1080 1.40 -25.64 -16.20
N LEU A 1081 0.58 -24.83 -16.88
CA LEU A 1081 0.14 -25.18 -18.24
C LEU A 1081 1.32 -25.15 -19.22
N TYR A 1082 1.29 -25.99 -20.26
CA TYR A 1082 2.37 -26.00 -21.27
C TYR A 1082 2.65 -24.62 -21.86
N GLY A 1083 1.60 -23.89 -22.25
CA GLY A 1083 1.73 -22.55 -22.83
C GLY A 1083 2.27 -21.50 -21.85
N GLU A 1084 2.08 -21.68 -20.55
CA GLU A 1084 2.73 -20.85 -19.53
C GLU A 1084 4.23 -21.16 -19.48
N ARG A 1085 4.61 -22.44 -19.40
CA ARG A 1085 6.02 -22.88 -19.40
C ARG A 1085 6.74 -22.56 -20.72
N ALA A 1086 6.00 -22.46 -21.81
CA ALA A 1086 6.51 -22.12 -23.14
C ALA A 1086 6.43 -20.61 -23.46
N GLY A 1087 5.97 -19.76 -22.52
CA GLY A 1087 5.95 -18.30 -22.70
C GLY A 1087 4.90 -17.76 -23.69
N TRP A 1088 3.88 -18.54 -24.05
CA TRP A 1088 2.86 -18.18 -25.06
C TRP A 1088 1.97 -16.99 -24.66
N TYR A 1089 1.96 -16.63 -23.37
CA TYR A 1089 1.23 -15.50 -22.83
C TYR A 1089 2.01 -14.16 -22.97
N LEU A 1090 3.33 -14.23 -23.21
CA LEU A 1090 4.22 -13.06 -23.16
C LEU A 1090 4.08 -12.16 -24.39
N PRO A 1091 4.20 -10.83 -24.25
CA PRO A 1091 4.36 -9.93 -25.39
C PRO A 1091 5.54 -10.36 -26.28
N GLY A 1092 5.43 -10.18 -27.59
CA GLY A 1092 6.52 -10.47 -28.53
C GLY A 1092 6.81 -11.95 -28.78
N PHE A 1093 6.07 -12.90 -28.20
CA PHE A 1093 6.04 -14.29 -28.67
C PHE A 1093 5.54 -14.35 -30.13
N ASP A 1094 6.21 -15.14 -30.96
CA ASP A 1094 5.87 -15.33 -32.37
C ASP A 1094 4.82 -16.43 -32.53
N ASP A 1095 3.57 -16.01 -32.72
CA ASP A 1095 2.42 -16.87 -33.00
C ASP A 1095 2.10 -16.98 -34.50
N GLY A 1096 3.03 -16.57 -35.38
CA GLY A 1096 2.84 -16.63 -36.84
C GLY A 1096 2.60 -18.05 -37.37
N GLY A 1097 3.12 -19.06 -36.67
CA GLY A 1097 2.89 -20.48 -36.99
C GLY A 1097 1.59 -21.08 -36.43
N TRP A 1098 0.83 -20.32 -35.63
CA TRP A 1098 -0.43 -20.80 -35.06
C TRP A 1098 -1.57 -20.74 -36.09
N GLN A 1099 -2.58 -21.59 -35.91
CA GLN A 1099 -3.73 -21.63 -36.80
C GLN A 1099 -4.60 -20.38 -36.59
N LYS A 1100 -5.32 -19.93 -37.63
CA LYS A 1100 -6.34 -18.88 -37.45
C LYS A 1100 -7.54 -19.43 -36.68
N ALA A 1101 -8.19 -18.59 -35.90
CA ALA A 1101 -9.40 -18.95 -35.17
C ALA A 1101 -10.45 -17.85 -35.18
N ASN A 1102 -11.69 -18.24 -34.86
CA ASN A 1102 -12.78 -17.33 -34.56
C ASN A 1102 -13.07 -17.38 -33.06
N VAL A 1103 -13.42 -16.22 -32.48
CA VAL A 1103 -13.95 -16.08 -31.12
C VAL A 1103 -15.28 -15.31 -31.24
N PRO A 1104 -16.44 -15.92 -30.91
CA PRO A 1104 -16.64 -17.19 -30.21
C PRO A 1104 -16.15 -18.43 -30.96
N ALA A 1105 -15.58 -19.37 -30.21
CA ALA A 1105 -15.11 -20.64 -30.75
C ALA A 1105 -16.30 -21.57 -31.04
N GLN A 1106 -16.22 -22.29 -32.17
CA GLN A 1106 -17.29 -23.20 -32.61
C GLN A 1106 -17.12 -24.64 -32.11
N GLN A 1107 -15.90 -24.99 -31.67
CA GLN A 1107 -15.54 -26.34 -31.24
C GLN A 1107 -14.69 -26.27 -29.98
N ALA A 1108 -14.98 -27.17 -29.06
CA ALA A 1108 -14.17 -27.43 -27.88
C ALA A 1108 -13.21 -28.60 -28.15
N ARG A 1109 -12.12 -28.68 -27.39
CA ARG A 1109 -11.23 -29.84 -27.36
C ARG A 1109 -10.97 -30.22 -25.90
N PRO A 1110 -10.88 -31.51 -25.57
CA PRO A 1110 -10.47 -31.92 -24.23
C PRO A 1110 -9.08 -31.38 -23.91
N GLY A 1111 -8.91 -30.86 -22.69
CA GLY A 1111 -7.66 -30.25 -22.25
C GLY A 1111 -7.64 -28.75 -22.49
N THR A 1112 -6.45 -28.18 -22.59
CA THR A 1112 -6.24 -26.74 -22.74
C THR A 1112 -5.89 -26.36 -24.17
N VAL A 1113 -6.54 -25.32 -24.68
CA VAL A 1113 -6.29 -24.69 -25.97
C VAL A 1113 -6.00 -23.21 -25.75
N TRP A 1114 -5.00 -22.69 -26.43
CA TRP A 1114 -4.59 -21.29 -26.31
C TRP A 1114 -5.12 -20.48 -27.48
N TYR A 1115 -5.69 -19.31 -27.16
CA TYR A 1115 -6.07 -18.29 -28.11
C TYR A 1115 -5.22 -17.05 -27.89
N ARG A 1116 -4.78 -16.40 -28.97
CA ARG A 1116 -3.97 -15.19 -28.88
C ARG A 1116 -4.38 -14.18 -29.93
N THR A 1117 -4.38 -12.90 -29.55
CA THR A 1117 -4.59 -11.79 -30.48
C THR A 1117 -3.91 -10.52 -29.98
N GLN A 1118 -3.94 -9.47 -30.81
CA GLN A 1118 -3.49 -8.13 -30.46
C GLN A 1118 -4.58 -7.12 -30.78
N PHE A 1119 -4.65 -6.05 -29.99
CA PHE A 1119 -5.53 -4.92 -30.25
C PHE A 1119 -4.81 -3.61 -29.89
N THR A 1120 -5.29 -2.50 -30.43
CA THR A 1120 -4.74 -1.16 -30.15
C THR A 1120 -5.82 -0.29 -29.55
N LEU A 1121 -5.45 0.50 -28.55
CA LEU A 1121 -6.29 1.55 -27.98
C LEU A 1121 -5.69 2.92 -28.33
N ASP A 1122 -6.55 3.93 -28.38
CA ASP A 1122 -6.19 5.32 -28.67
C ASP A 1122 -6.94 6.24 -27.69
N ALA A 1123 -6.75 6.00 -26.39
CA ALA A 1123 -7.35 6.83 -25.36
C ALA A 1123 -6.66 8.21 -25.34
N PRO A 1124 -7.40 9.32 -25.34
CA PRO A 1124 -6.82 10.64 -25.34
C PRO A 1124 -6.14 10.95 -24.01
N LYS A 1125 -5.00 11.64 -24.07
CA LYS A 1125 -4.29 12.11 -22.86
C LYS A 1125 -5.21 12.89 -21.92
N GLY A 1126 -4.94 12.80 -20.61
CA GLY A 1126 -5.76 13.44 -19.58
C GLY A 1126 -7.08 12.75 -19.31
N HIS A 1127 -7.19 11.45 -19.62
CA HIS A 1127 -8.32 10.60 -19.26
C HIS A 1127 -7.83 9.42 -18.42
N ASP A 1128 -8.53 9.14 -17.33
CA ASP A 1128 -8.40 7.92 -16.55
C ASP A 1128 -9.42 6.90 -17.09
N LEU A 1129 -8.90 5.83 -17.70
CA LEU A 1129 -9.67 4.76 -18.31
C LEU A 1129 -9.57 3.49 -17.46
N SER A 1130 -10.72 2.91 -17.12
CA SER A 1130 -10.80 1.56 -16.56
C SER A 1130 -11.62 0.70 -17.52
N LEU A 1131 -10.97 -0.29 -18.13
CA LEU A 1131 -11.63 -1.27 -19.01
C LEU A 1131 -11.86 -2.58 -18.29
N GLY A 1132 -12.87 -3.31 -18.76
CA GLY A 1132 -13.13 -4.70 -18.40
C GLY A 1132 -12.98 -5.62 -19.60
N LEU A 1133 -12.55 -6.86 -19.37
CA LEU A 1133 -12.71 -7.97 -20.32
C LEU A 1133 -13.96 -8.74 -19.94
N SER A 1134 -14.97 -8.78 -20.81
CA SER A 1134 -16.15 -9.61 -20.60
C SER A 1134 -16.12 -10.88 -21.43
N ILE A 1135 -16.65 -11.97 -20.86
CA ILE A 1135 -16.75 -13.28 -21.51
C ILE A 1135 -18.20 -13.74 -21.45
N GLY A 1136 -18.79 -14.03 -22.62
CA GLY A 1136 -20.17 -14.48 -22.75
C GLY A 1136 -21.20 -13.37 -22.57
N ASP A 1137 -22.39 -13.76 -22.09
CA ASP A 1137 -23.49 -12.86 -21.75
C ASP A 1137 -23.37 -12.37 -20.30
N THR A 1138 -23.09 -11.07 -20.13
CA THR A 1138 -22.92 -10.44 -18.81
C THR A 1138 -24.24 -10.21 -18.07
N SER A 1139 -25.39 -10.48 -18.69
CA SER A 1139 -26.69 -10.43 -18.00
C SER A 1139 -26.99 -11.69 -17.18
N THR A 1140 -26.19 -12.75 -17.35
CA THR A 1140 -26.27 -13.97 -16.55
C THR A 1140 -25.04 -14.16 -15.68
N VAL A 1141 -25.20 -14.74 -14.50
CA VAL A 1141 -24.09 -15.05 -13.57
C VAL A 1141 -23.28 -16.29 -13.98
N ARG A 1142 -23.82 -17.13 -14.88
CA ARG A 1142 -23.21 -18.39 -15.34
C ARG A 1142 -23.55 -18.65 -16.81
N SER A 1143 -22.65 -19.34 -17.50
CA SER A 1143 -22.85 -19.91 -18.84
C SER A 1143 -23.46 -21.30 -18.79
N ALA A 1144 -24.04 -21.72 -19.91
CA ALA A 1144 -24.45 -23.12 -20.11
C ALA A 1144 -23.26 -24.07 -20.33
N GLY A 1145 -22.18 -23.58 -20.97
CA GLY A 1145 -21.00 -24.38 -21.28
C GLY A 1145 -20.10 -24.65 -20.07
N ASN A 1146 -19.41 -25.78 -20.08
CA ASN A 1146 -18.51 -26.26 -19.05
C ASN A 1146 -17.03 -26.12 -19.46
N TYR A 1147 -16.53 -24.89 -19.37
CA TYR A 1147 -15.14 -24.57 -19.67
C TYR A 1147 -14.58 -23.49 -18.74
N ARG A 1148 -13.27 -23.31 -18.78
CA ARG A 1148 -12.52 -22.39 -17.94
C ARG A 1148 -11.57 -21.56 -18.77
N VAL A 1149 -11.29 -20.33 -18.35
CA VAL A 1149 -10.35 -19.44 -19.02
C VAL A 1149 -9.41 -18.83 -17.99
N LEU A 1150 -8.10 -18.90 -18.24
CA LEU A 1150 -7.14 -17.95 -17.69
C LEU A 1150 -6.86 -16.92 -18.78
N PHE A 1151 -6.82 -15.63 -18.45
CA PHE A 1151 -6.56 -14.59 -19.44
C PHE A 1151 -5.38 -13.70 -19.04
N PHE A 1152 -4.55 -13.41 -20.03
CA PHE A 1152 -3.31 -12.68 -19.88
C PHE A 1152 -3.34 -11.41 -20.75
N VAL A 1153 -3.16 -10.25 -20.12
CA VAL A 1153 -3.07 -8.96 -20.81
C VAL A 1153 -1.63 -8.47 -20.71
N ASN A 1154 -0.97 -8.32 -21.85
CA ASN A 1154 0.46 -8.00 -21.91
C ASN A 1154 1.29 -8.93 -21.01
N GLY A 1155 0.98 -10.22 -21.00
CA GLY A 1155 1.65 -11.23 -20.19
C GLY A 1155 1.26 -11.29 -18.70
N TRP A 1156 0.43 -10.37 -18.21
CA TRP A 1156 -0.07 -10.40 -16.84
C TRP A 1156 -1.32 -11.26 -16.73
N ASN A 1157 -1.30 -12.29 -15.89
CA ASN A 1157 -2.49 -13.09 -15.58
C ASN A 1157 -3.48 -12.24 -14.78
N MET A 1158 -4.55 -11.82 -15.43
CA MET A 1158 -5.51 -10.90 -14.84
C MET A 1158 -6.75 -11.60 -14.28
N GLY A 1159 -6.79 -12.94 -14.30
CA GLY A 1159 -7.82 -13.68 -13.60
C GLY A 1159 -8.26 -14.99 -14.24
N GLN A 1160 -9.26 -15.57 -13.60
CA GLN A 1160 -9.87 -16.84 -13.96
C GLN A 1160 -11.36 -16.69 -14.18
N PHE A 1161 -11.87 -17.26 -15.26
CA PHE A 1161 -13.28 -17.41 -15.55
C PHE A 1161 -13.65 -18.90 -15.53
N ILE A 1162 -14.75 -19.25 -14.85
CA ILE A 1162 -15.29 -20.62 -14.83
C ILE A 1162 -16.75 -20.53 -15.27
N ALA A 1163 -17.01 -20.95 -16.51
CA ALA A 1163 -18.22 -20.63 -17.24
C ALA A 1163 -19.50 -21.08 -16.52
N ASN A 1164 -19.55 -22.34 -16.11
CA ASN A 1164 -20.69 -22.95 -15.42
C ASN A 1164 -20.73 -22.71 -13.90
N VAL A 1165 -19.72 -22.03 -13.31
CA VAL A 1165 -19.65 -21.77 -11.86
C VAL A 1165 -19.94 -20.31 -11.55
N GLY A 1166 -19.30 -19.36 -12.24
CA GLY A 1166 -19.47 -17.93 -11.98
C GLY A 1166 -19.00 -17.50 -10.57
N PRO A 1167 -19.36 -16.29 -10.11
CA PRO A 1167 -20.31 -15.38 -10.75
C PRO A 1167 -19.68 -14.40 -11.74
N GLN A 1168 -18.36 -14.20 -11.70
CA GLN A 1168 -17.70 -13.10 -12.41
C GLN A 1168 -17.74 -13.28 -13.94
N ARG A 1169 -18.25 -12.25 -14.63
CA ARG A 1169 -18.34 -12.22 -16.11
C ARG A 1169 -17.50 -11.12 -16.76
N THR A 1170 -17.18 -10.09 -15.98
CA THR A 1170 -16.38 -8.93 -16.41
C THR A 1170 -15.21 -8.76 -15.45
N PHE A 1171 -14.02 -8.64 -16.00
CA PHE A 1171 -12.78 -8.59 -15.24
C PHE A 1171 -12.08 -7.25 -15.46
N VAL A 1172 -11.86 -6.49 -14.39
CA VAL A 1172 -11.23 -5.17 -14.46
C VAL A 1172 -9.75 -5.31 -14.85
N ILE A 1173 -9.30 -4.49 -15.79
CA ILE A 1173 -7.90 -4.40 -16.19
C ILE A 1173 -7.40 -2.98 -15.85
N PRO A 1174 -6.48 -2.82 -14.89
CA PRO A 1174 -5.98 -1.50 -14.52
C PRO A 1174 -5.10 -0.91 -15.64
N THR A 1175 -5.21 0.40 -15.85
CA THR A 1175 -4.26 1.15 -16.68
C THR A 1175 -2.85 1.01 -16.10
N GLY A 1176 -1.86 0.90 -16.99
CA GLY A 1176 -0.48 0.54 -16.66
C GLY A 1176 -0.19 -0.93 -16.96
N ILE A 1177 -1.13 -1.85 -16.65
CA ILE A 1177 -1.13 -3.21 -17.21
C ILE A 1177 -1.66 -3.17 -18.63
N LEU A 1178 -2.81 -2.51 -18.80
CA LEU A 1178 -3.34 -2.11 -20.08
C LEU A 1178 -2.60 -0.87 -20.58
N ASN A 1179 -2.17 -0.89 -21.84
CA ASN A 1179 -1.69 0.29 -22.55
C ASN A 1179 -2.89 1.05 -23.15
N PRO A 1180 -3.29 2.20 -22.59
CA PRO A 1180 -4.51 2.89 -23.00
C PRO A 1180 -4.35 3.63 -24.34
N ASP A 1181 -3.12 3.89 -24.79
CA ASP A 1181 -2.79 4.65 -26.01
C ASP A 1181 -1.78 3.90 -26.90
N GLY A 1182 -1.92 2.57 -26.96
CA GLY A 1182 -1.06 1.75 -27.81
C GLY A 1182 -1.49 0.29 -27.96
N LYS A 1183 -0.53 -0.53 -28.40
CA LYS A 1183 -0.74 -1.95 -28.66
C LYS A 1183 -0.79 -2.76 -27.37
N ASN A 1184 -1.70 -3.72 -27.34
CA ASN A 1184 -1.87 -4.70 -26.28
C ASN A 1184 -1.90 -6.11 -26.86
N THR A 1185 -1.36 -7.08 -26.12
CA THR A 1185 -1.47 -8.51 -26.40
C THR A 1185 -2.48 -9.15 -25.45
N LEU A 1186 -3.38 -9.97 -25.98
CA LEU A 1186 -4.31 -10.78 -25.20
C LEU A 1186 -4.09 -12.26 -25.51
N ALA A 1187 -3.84 -13.06 -24.47
CA ALA A 1187 -3.78 -14.51 -24.58
C ALA A 1187 -4.78 -15.16 -23.61
N LEU A 1188 -5.47 -16.20 -24.06
CA LEU A 1188 -6.48 -16.94 -23.30
C LEU A 1188 -6.09 -18.42 -23.28
N ALA A 1189 -5.98 -19.00 -22.10
CA ALA A 1189 -5.84 -20.45 -21.93
C ALA A 1189 -7.22 -21.03 -21.59
N VAL A 1190 -7.84 -21.71 -22.56
CA VAL A 1190 -9.20 -22.24 -22.47
C VAL A 1190 -9.14 -23.74 -22.19
N THR A 1191 -9.68 -24.18 -21.06
CA THR A 1191 -9.72 -25.60 -20.68
C THR A 1191 -11.14 -26.12 -20.73
N SER A 1192 -11.35 -27.24 -21.43
CA SER A 1192 -12.68 -27.83 -21.65
C SER A 1192 -12.62 -29.36 -21.59
N ASP A 1193 -13.79 -30.00 -21.45
CA ASP A 1193 -13.95 -31.46 -21.61
C ASP A 1193 -14.12 -31.89 -23.07
N GLY A 1194 -14.23 -30.91 -24.00
CA GLY A 1194 -14.34 -31.14 -25.44
C GLY A 1194 -15.75 -31.41 -25.95
N LYS A 1195 -16.80 -31.37 -25.11
CA LYS A 1195 -18.17 -31.58 -25.58
C LYS A 1195 -18.69 -30.42 -26.43
N PRO A 1196 -19.66 -30.67 -27.33
CA PRO A 1196 -20.35 -29.61 -28.06
C PRO A 1196 -20.99 -28.60 -27.10
N GLY A 1197 -20.73 -27.31 -27.32
CA GLY A 1197 -21.22 -26.21 -26.46
C GLY A 1197 -20.25 -25.77 -25.36
N ASP A 1198 -19.21 -26.56 -25.06
CA ASP A 1198 -18.23 -26.27 -24.01
C ASP A 1198 -17.00 -25.50 -24.56
N ALA A 1199 -17.24 -24.59 -25.50
CA ALA A 1199 -16.23 -23.81 -26.20
C ALA A 1199 -16.24 -22.34 -25.76
N LEU A 1200 -15.13 -21.62 -26.01
CA LEU A 1200 -14.97 -20.22 -25.64
C LEU A 1200 -16.06 -19.32 -26.23
N GLU A 1201 -16.80 -18.63 -25.37
CA GLU A 1201 -17.82 -17.66 -25.76
C GLU A 1201 -17.22 -16.34 -26.30
N ALA A 1202 -18.09 -15.39 -26.67
CA ALA A 1202 -17.66 -14.08 -27.12
C ALA A 1202 -16.83 -13.36 -26.05
N VAL A 1203 -15.70 -12.79 -26.47
CA VAL A 1203 -14.83 -11.96 -25.62
C VAL A 1203 -14.93 -10.52 -26.09
N ARG A 1204 -15.13 -9.58 -25.17
CA ARG A 1204 -15.27 -8.14 -25.50
C ARG A 1204 -14.52 -7.27 -24.51
N LEU A 1205 -14.05 -6.11 -24.99
CA LEU A 1205 -13.67 -5.02 -24.10
C LEU A 1205 -14.91 -4.20 -23.76
N VAL A 1206 -15.04 -3.81 -22.50
CA VAL A 1206 -16.13 -2.98 -21.99
C VAL A 1206 -15.53 -1.76 -21.31
N ASN A 1207 -16.07 -0.57 -21.60
CA ASN A 1207 -15.71 0.63 -20.87
C ASN A 1207 -16.45 0.60 -19.53
N MET A 1208 -15.71 0.41 -18.44
CA MET A 1208 -16.28 0.33 -17.10
C MET A 1208 -16.39 1.71 -16.46
N ARG A 1209 -15.35 2.54 -16.67
CA ARG A 1209 -15.30 3.92 -16.19
C ARG A 1209 -14.33 4.73 -17.04
N THR A 1210 -14.73 5.96 -17.39
CA THR A 1210 -13.85 6.98 -17.95
C THR A 1210 -14.06 8.29 -17.20
N ALA A 1211 -12.97 8.95 -16.82
CA ALA A 1211 -13.00 10.29 -16.24
C ALA A 1211 -11.94 11.18 -16.91
N ARG A 1212 -12.21 12.48 -17.08
CA ARG A 1212 -11.14 13.42 -17.42
C ARG A 1212 -10.35 13.69 -16.15
N SER A 1213 -9.05 13.44 -16.18
CA SER A 1213 -8.22 13.35 -14.98
C SER A 1213 -6.79 13.84 -15.22
N PRO A 1214 -6.12 14.44 -14.22
CA PRO A 1214 -4.72 14.82 -14.29
C PRO A 1214 -3.77 13.63 -14.04
N LEU A 1215 -4.32 12.45 -13.72
CA LEU A 1215 -3.53 11.25 -13.44
C LEU A 1215 -2.60 10.92 -14.60
N LYS A 1216 -1.36 10.62 -14.26
CA LYS A 1216 -0.35 10.07 -15.16
C LYS A 1216 0.00 8.69 -14.61
N VAL A 1217 -0.16 7.69 -15.45
CA VAL A 1217 0.06 6.29 -15.09
C VAL A 1217 1.09 5.75 -16.05
N GLU A 1218 2.25 5.36 -15.54
CA GLU A 1218 3.29 4.73 -16.35
C GLU A 1218 2.89 3.30 -16.70
N MET A 1219 3.38 2.83 -17.85
CA MET A 1219 3.27 1.42 -18.20
C MET A 1219 4.06 0.59 -17.20
N VAL A 1220 3.39 -0.38 -16.59
CA VAL A 1220 4.04 -1.34 -15.72
C VAL A 1220 4.97 -2.20 -16.58
N LYS A 1221 6.21 -2.41 -16.12
CA LYS A 1221 7.20 -3.19 -16.85
C LYS A 1221 6.61 -4.55 -17.24
N SER A 1222 6.59 -4.82 -18.54
CA SER A 1222 6.05 -6.08 -19.07
C SER A 1222 7.10 -6.73 -19.97
N PRO A 1223 8.01 -7.56 -19.40
CA PRO A 1223 9.06 -8.21 -20.17
C PRO A 1223 8.47 -9.04 -21.31
N ALA A 1224 9.10 -8.94 -22.48
CA ALA A 1224 8.75 -9.70 -23.67
C ALA A 1224 9.30 -11.14 -23.61
N PHE A 1225 8.81 -12.00 -24.50
CA PHE A 1225 9.19 -13.41 -24.60
C PHE A 1225 10.70 -13.65 -24.54
N LYS A 1226 11.50 -12.90 -25.33
CA LYS A 1226 12.96 -13.06 -25.41
C LYS A 1226 13.71 -12.57 -24.17
N GLU A 1227 13.06 -11.82 -23.28
CA GLU A 1227 13.65 -11.36 -22.02
C GLU A 1227 13.45 -12.39 -20.91
N VAL A 1228 12.32 -13.12 -20.93
CA VAL A 1228 11.98 -14.13 -19.91
C VAL A 1228 12.52 -15.51 -20.26
N MET A 1229 12.43 -15.94 -21.52
CA MET A 1229 12.66 -17.33 -21.94
C MET A 1229 14.10 -17.59 -22.44
N ARG A 1230 15.12 -17.06 -21.76
CA ARG A 1230 16.53 -17.18 -22.18
C ARG A 1230 17.22 -18.44 -21.69
#